data_AF-A0A972UV19-F1
#
_entry.id   AF-A0A972UV19-F1
#
_cell.length_a   1.000
_cell.length_b   1.000
_cell.length_c   1.000
_cell.angle_alpha   90.00
_cell.angle_beta   90.00
_cell.angle_gamma   90.00
#
_symmetry.space_group_name_H-M   'P 1'
#
loop_
_entity.id
_entity.type
_entity.pdbx_description
1 polymer ?
#
loop_
_entity_poly.entity_id
_entity_poly.type
_entity_poly.pdbx_seq_one_letter_code
_entity_poly.pdbx_strand_id
1 'polypeptide(L)'
;MENTINIFKNGSTWLRADFHLHTKADKEFKFSDEENDFARQYIEQLKKQEISIGVITNHNKFDKEEFVSLKKKAKKENICLFPGVEFSLKEGIHILIVFNKKWYQGVTDNINEFLSNAFYGISNPTTPSYPNSKFDLNQTVEALDEIGHDYFIILAHVDDRSGLFDVLKGRTLDAFIQSEGFEKVLAVQKSGKLENYNQLCSLANRKLACVEGSDNAHDGIEAIGNGRTTYSKIGAFNFGALKYSLTDFKNRIVAKKKPQTKNSYIKSIAFEGGLLDGKKIDFSPELNNIIGIRGSGKSSILEIMRYTLSIPLGTKTIDKEYKDNLILYVLKSGGKIVVKIVNEHKDEYRIEKIFDQLADIYDINGNRQDVSINAIFKQPVYFGQKDLSNKDIDFETDLIHKLIGASLDMVRSKISDKKSEILSLITEIKKLKNLEELKADTEQAIKNAEHQLKLYKDKGVEEKLKQQTLFDSDITKLNEFKNTSDQYLSDLSDLIENYNYFFKQEFPDSEINNNIFIEAKSAFMQIKTEFDKLISIQTLSQTHFSNFNQVLNKLESKKENLKEEFARIKREIDLPTLNPDNFLKLNRLLQTSKFKIEEIEKSEHKRKELKKILSDKLTELNSLWHNKFKILKQEVDRINQTENKLNIEVQYKGRKDKFKNKLTQVFRGTNIRGTA
;
A
#
# COMPACT_ATOMS: atom_id res chain seq x y z
N MET A 1 31.25 13.89 -26.79
CA MET A 1 30.04 14.60 -26.33
C MET A 1 29.94 14.36 -24.84
N GLU A 2 30.32 15.33 -24.01
CA GLU A 2 30.23 15.20 -22.55
C GLU A 2 28.75 15.05 -22.17
N ASN A 3 28.42 13.94 -21.48
CA ASN A 3 27.10 13.70 -20.90
C ASN A 3 26.84 14.73 -19.79
N THR A 4 26.44 15.95 -20.15
CA THR A 4 25.88 16.89 -19.18
C THR A 4 24.63 16.27 -18.59
N ILE A 5 24.74 15.81 -17.35
CA ILE A 5 23.62 15.29 -16.55
C ILE A 5 22.58 16.41 -16.48
N ASN A 6 21.44 16.22 -17.14
CA ASN A 6 20.33 17.17 -17.03
C ASN A 6 19.73 17.04 -15.62
N ILE A 7 20.06 17.97 -14.73
CA ILE A 7 19.58 18.01 -13.34
C ILE A 7 18.04 18.17 -13.25
N PHE A 8 17.40 18.65 -14.31
CA PHE A 8 15.95 18.83 -14.43
C PHE A 8 15.25 17.69 -15.19
N LYS A 9 15.93 16.56 -15.41
CA LYS A 9 15.36 15.41 -16.13
C LYS A 9 14.04 14.93 -15.55
N ASN A 10 13.91 14.98 -14.22
CA ASN A 10 12.69 14.62 -13.49
C ASN A 10 11.88 15.88 -13.08
N GLY A 11 11.95 16.96 -13.85
CA GLY A 11 11.24 18.21 -13.59
C GLY A 11 11.96 19.13 -12.59
N SER A 12 11.20 19.94 -11.86
CA SER A 12 11.75 20.93 -10.93
C SER A 12 12.40 20.27 -9.71
N THR A 13 13.52 20.82 -9.27
CA THR A 13 14.31 20.28 -8.15
C THR A 13 14.77 21.36 -7.20
N TRP A 14 15.00 21.00 -5.94
CA TRP A 14 15.51 21.88 -4.89
C TRP A 14 17.02 22.00 -5.00
N LEU A 15 17.50 23.22 -5.20
CA LEU A 15 18.90 23.57 -5.37
C LEU A 15 19.32 24.59 -4.31
N ARG A 16 20.49 24.41 -3.71
CA ARG A 16 21.05 25.42 -2.82
C ARG A 16 21.39 26.66 -3.64
N ALA A 17 20.98 27.82 -3.14
CA ALA A 17 21.17 29.10 -3.76
C ALA A 17 21.98 30.02 -2.84
N ASP A 18 22.85 30.82 -3.46
CA ASP A 18 23.54 31.93 -2.84
C ASP A 18 23.23 33.20 -3.64
N PHE A 19 22.48 34.11 -3.02
CA PHE A 19 21.97 35.31 -3.69
C PHE A 19 22.91 36.52 -3.62
N HIS A 20 24.08 36.39 -2.98
CA HIS A 20 24.98 37.53 -2.74
C HIS A 20 26.42 37.05 -2.75
N LEU A 21 27.04 37.14 -3.93
CA LEU A 21 28.39 36.66 -4.17
C LEU A 21 29.25 37.77 -4.79
N HIS A 22 30.43 37.97 -4.23
CA HIS A 22 31.46 38.85 -4.75
C HIS A 22 32.55 38.05 -5.43
N THR A 23 33.32 38.73 -6.27
CA THR A 23 34.40 38.17 -7.10
C THR A 23 35.64 39.04 -6.99
N LYS A 24 36.77 38.63 -7.56
CA LYS A 24 38.01 39.41 -7.52
C LYS A 24 37.91 40.78 -8.21
N ALA A 25 36.88 41.03 -9.02
CA ALA A 25 36.60 42.36 -9.54
C ALA A 25 36.16 43.37 -8.45
N ASP A 26 35.71 42.90 -7.28
CA ASP A 26 35.42 43.71 -6.10
C ASP A 26 36.71 44.02 -5.33
N LYS A 27 36.90 45.28 -4.92
CA LYS A 27 38.17 45.72 -4.31
C LYS A 27 38.40 45.18 -2.90
N GLU A 28 37.35 44.75 -2.21
CA GLU A 28 37.48 44.15 -0.89
C GLU A 28 37.75 42.65 -0.97
N PHE A 29 37.61 42.05 -2.16
CA PHE A 29 37.82 40.64 -2.41
C PHE A 29 39.26 40.20 -2.19
N LYS A 30 39.46 39.38 -1.15
CA LYS A 30 40.76 38.76 -0.89
C LYS A 30 40.97 37.57 -1.81
N PHE A 31 41.94 37.69 -2.70
CA PHE A 31 42.45 36.57 -3.51
C PHE A 31 43.95 36.77 -3.72
N SER A 32 44.76 35.83 -3.24
CA SER A 32 46.23 35.89 -3.26
C SER A 32 46.90 34.90 -4.21
N ASP A 33 46.13 34.02 -4.84
CA ASP A 33 46.64 32.98 -5.74
C ASP A 33 46.77 33.50 -7.19
N GLU A 34 47.28 32.66 -8.09
CA GLU A 34 47.40 33.00 -9.51
C GLU A 34 46.05 33.34 -10.15
N GLU A 35 45.99 34.47 -10.86
CA GLU A 35 44.74 35.00 -11.45
C GLU A 35 44.05 34.04 -12.42
N ASN A 36 44.82 33.19 -13.10
CA ASN A 36 44.33 32.18 -14.04
C ASN A 36 43.55 31.07 -13.33
N ASP A 37 43.78 30.89 -12.03
CA ASP A 37 43.18 29.83 -11.24
C ASP A 37 41.88 30.24 -10.54
N PHE A 38 41.64 31.55 -10.40
CA PHE A 38 40.47 32.12 -9.72
C PHE A 38 39.16 31.44 -10.13
N ALA A 39 38.86 31.43 -11.42
CA ALA A 39 37.59 30.88 -11.90
C ALA A 39 37.50 29.34 -11.80
N ARG A 40 38.61 28.62 -11.60
CA ARG A 40 38.56 27.19 -11.26
C ARG A 40 38.23 27.03 -9.78
N GLN A 41 39.01 27.65 -8.89
CA GLN A 41 38.82 27.58 -7.44
C GLN A 41 37.43 28.05 -7.01
N TYR A 42 36.92 29.12 -7.62
CA TYR A 42 35.60 29.67 -7.33
C TYR A 42 34.48 28.65 -7.60
N ILE A 43 34.55 27.95 -8.73
CA ILE A 43 33.55 26.93 -9.11
C ILE A 43 33.72 25.66 -8.27
N GLU A 44 34.95 25.26 -7.95
CA GLU A 44 35.22 24.15 -7.03
C GLU A 44 34.64 24.40 -5.64
N GLN A 45 34.76 25.61 -5.12
CA GLN A 45 34.17 25.99 -3.85
C GLN A 45 32.64 25.98 -3.90
N LEU A 46 32.02 26.54 -4.95
CA LEU A 46 30.56 26.45 -5.13
C LEU A 46 30.08 25.00 -5.15
N LYS A 47 30.81 24.11 -5.84
CA LYS A 47 30.53 22.68 -5.89
C LYS A 47 30.70 22.00 -4.54
N LYS A 48 31.78 22.30 -3.81
CA LYS A 48 32.05 21.81 -2.45
C LYS A 48 30.93 22.18 -1.49
N GLN A 49 30.35 23.37 -1.67
CA GLN A 49 29.22 23.88 -0.90
C GLN A 49 27.86 23.42 -1.45
N GLU A 50 27.81 22.59 -2.49
CA GLU A 50 26.58 22.17 -3.16
C GLU A 50 25.70 23.32 -3.70
N ILE A 51 26.30 24.50 -3.96
CA ILE A 51 25.60 25.67 -4.51
C ILE A 51 25.43 25.49 -6.02
N SER A 52 24.18 25.43 -6.48
CA SER A 52 23.86 25.30 -7.91
C SER A 52 23.23 26.56 -8.51
N ILE A 53 22.87 27.53 -7.67
CA ILE A 53 22.34 28.84 -8.07
C ILE A 53 23.18 29.91 -7.38
N GLY A 54 23.83 30.79 -8.13
CA GLY A 54 24.61 31.90 -7.59
C GLY A 54 24.23 33.22 -8.26
N VAL A 55 24.24 34.32 -7.53
CA VAL A 55 24.08 35.67 -8.08
C VAL A 55 25.35 36.46 -7.79
N ILE A 56 26.06 36.88 -8.84
CA ILE A 56 27.27 37.69 -8.70
C ILE A 56 26.86 39.16 -8.56
N THR A 57 27.25 39.82 -7.47
CA THR A 57 26.76 41.13 -7.04
C THR A 57 27.89 41.98 -6.44
N ASN A 58 28.95 42.26 -7.22
CA ASN A 58 30.03 43.14 -6.74
C ASN A 58 29.51 44.55 -6.39
N HIS A 59 30.18 45.25 -5.48
CA HIS A 59 29.79 46.60 -5.04
C HIS A 59 29.87 47.61 -6.19
N ASN A 60 28.70 48.14 -6.59
CA ASN A 60 28.52 49.18 -7.62
C ASN A 60 29.23 48.88 -8.96
N LYS A 61 29.55 47.60 -9.23
CA LYS A 61 30.39 47.20 -10.36
C LYS A 61 29.85 45.92 -11.01
N PHE A 62 29.85 45.90 -12.34
CA PHE A 62 29.63 44.68 -13.10
C PHE A 62 30.81 44.42 -14.04
N ASP A 63 31.57 43.36 -13.78
CA ASP A 63 32.66 42.91 -14.66
C ASP A 63 32.13 41.84 -15.64
N LYS A 64 31.85 42.28 -16.87
CA LYS A 64 31.23 41.43 -17.91
C LYS A 64 32.13 40.27 -18.31
N GLU A 65 33.44 40.50 -18.44
CA GLU A 65 34.39 39.49 -18.89
C GLU A 65 34.57 38.38 -17.85
N GLU A 66 34.76 38.78 -16.59
CA GLU A 66 34.86 37.86 -15.47
C GLU A 66 33.56 37.06 -15.28
N PHE A 67 32.40 37.73 -15.31
CA PHE A 67 31.12 37.06 -15.16
C PHE A 67 30.88 36.02 -16.27
N VAL A 68 31.17 36.36 -17.53
CA VAL A 68 31.02 35.44 -18.67
C VAL A 68 31.97 34.25 -18.54
N SER A 69 33.21 34.48 -18.08
CA SER A 69 34.20 33.43 -17.83
C SER A 69 33.73 32.45 -16.75
N LEU A 70 33.33 32.97 -15.58
CA LEU A 70 32.77 32.19 -14.47
C LEU A 70 31.54 31.41 -14.89
N LYS A 71 30.59 32.07 -15.56
CA LYS A 71 29.34 31.43 -16.03
C LYS A 71 29.62 30.27 -16.99
N LYS A 72 30.60 30.40 -17.89
CA LYS A 72 30.99 29.33 -18.82
C LYS A 72 31.56 28.11 -18.09
N LYS A 73 32.40 28.31 -17.07
CA LYS A 73 32.95 27.22 -16.23
C LYS A 73 31.85 26.60 -15.34
N ALA A 74 31.05 27.42 -14.66
CA ALA A 74 29.93 27.01 -13.82
C ALA A 74 28.94 26.10 -14.55
N LYS A 75 28.62 26.43 -15.82
CA LYS A 75 27.68 25.65 -16.63
C LYS A 75 28.11 24.19 -16.83
N LYS A 76 29.43 23.91 -16.91
CA LYS A 76 29.95 22.54 -17.06
C LYS A 76 29.68 21.69 -15.80
N GLU A 77 29.61 22.33 -14.64
CA GLU A 77 29.36 21.71 -13.35
C GLU A 77 27.88 21.77 -12.93
N ASN A 78 26.95 22.09 -13.84
CA ASN A 78 25.53 22.29 -13.55
C ASN A 78 25.25 23.39 -12.51
N ILE A 79 26.04 24.46 -12.52
CA ILE A 79 25.86 25.63 -11.67
C ILE A 79 25.39 26.81 -12.54
N CYS A 80 24.34 27.50 -12.10
CA CYS A 80 23.78 28.66 -12.78
C CYS A 80 24.15 29.95 -12.06
N LEU A 81 24.93 30.79 -12.74
CA LEU A 81 25.27 32.12 -12.27
C LEU A 81 24.40 33.18 -12.97
N PHE A 82 23.84 34.08 -12.16
CA PHE A 82 23.06 35.23 -12.59
C PHE A 82 23.87 36.52 -12.45
N PRO A 83 23.78 37.42 -13.45
CA PRO A 83 24.44 38.72 -13.35
C PRO A 83 23.66 39.61 -12.39
N GLY A 84 24.38 40.33 -11.56
CA GLY A 84 23.81 41.28 -10.61
C GLY A 84 24.83 42.32 -10.18
N VAL A 85 24.38 43.25 -9.34
CA VAL A 85 25.19 44.29 -8.70
C VAL A 85 24.63 44.49 -7.30
N GLU A 86 25.51 44.63 -6.31
CA GLU A 86 25.15 45.24 -5.03
C GLU A 86 25.23 46.75 -5.20
N PHE A 87 24.06 47.38 -5.32
CA PHE A 87 23.91 48.77 -5.67
C PHE A 87 23.58 49.60 -4.43
N SER A 88 24.37 50.64 -4.17
CA SER A 88 24.16 51.60 -3.09
C SER A 88 23.17 52.69 -3.52
N LEU A 89 21.96 52.65 -2.98
CA LEU A 89 20.95 53.70 -3.17
C LEU A 89 21.42 55.02 -2.54
N LYS A 90 20.85 56.14 -2.98
CA LYS A 90 21.10 57.49 -2.45
C LYS A 90 21.00 57.58 -0.93
N GLU A 91 20.02 56.90 -0.33
CA GLU A 91 19.77 56.86 1.10
C GLU A 91 20.86 56.10 1.89
N GLY A 92 21.71 55.32 1.21
CA GLY A 92 22.71 54.44 1.84
C GLY A 92 22.21 53.02 2.09
N ILE A 93 21.07 52.65 1.51
CA ILE A 93 20.56 51.28 1.53
C ILE A 93 21.21 50.48 0.40
N HIS A 94 21.71 49.28 0.67
CA HIS A 94 22.17 48.39 -0.37
C HIS A 94 21.02 47.51 -0.89
N ILE A 95 20.95 47.39 -2.21
CA ILE A 95 20.04 46.48 -2.90
C ILE A 95 20.82 45.60 -3.86
N LEU A 96 20.38 44.36 -4.05
CA LEU A 96 20.89 43.49 -5.08
C LEU A 96 19.97 43.58 -6.29
N ILE A 97 20.49 44.08 -7.41
CA ILE A 97 19.76 44.11 -8.67
C ILE A 97 20.17 42.89 -9.47
N VAL A 98 19.23 42.03 -9.84
CA VAL A 98 19.48 40.81 -10.61
C VAL A 98 18.94 40.97 -12.02
N PHE A 99 19.80 40.75 -13.01
CA PHE A 99 19.51 41.09 -14.41
C PHE A 99 19.22 39.86 -15.27
N ASN A 100 18.29 40.03 -16.23
CA ASN A 100 18.16 39.08 -17.33
C ASN A 100 19.44 39.11 -18.19
N LYS A 101 19.80 37.98 -18.82
CA LYS A 101 20.96 37.89 -19.72
C LYS A 101 20.97 38.93 -20.85
N LYS A 102 19.80 39.43 -21.27
CA LYS A 102 19.67 40.47 -22.30
C LYS A 102 20.43 41.76 -21.96
N TRP A 103 20.62 42.06 -20.67
CA TRP A 103 21.32 43.25 -20.20
C TRP A 103 22.80 43.34 -20.59
N TYR A 104 23.49 42.20 -20.79
CA TYR A 104 24.92 42.19 -21.15
C TYR A 104 25.23 41.43 -22.44
N GLN A 105 24.28 40.64 -22.98
CA GLN A 105 24.49 39.80 -24.17
C GLN A 105 24.30 40.54 -25.51
N GLY A 106 24.04 41.85 -25.48
CA GLY A 106 23.96 42.71 -26.66
C GLY A 106 25.30 43.35 -27.06
N VAL A 107 25.22 44.24 -28.05
CA VAL A 107 26.34 45.12 -28.45
C VAL A 107 26.73 46.04 -27.30
N THR A 108 25.72 46.57 -26.61
CA THR A 108 25.87 47.45 -25.46
C THR A 108 25.84 46.63 -24.16
N ASP A 109 26.67 47.03 -23.19
CA ASP A 109 26.59 46.55 -21.82
C ASP A 109 25.70 47.48 -21.00
N ASN A 110 24.39 47.20 -21.05
CA ASN A 110 23.38 48.07 -20.43
C ASN A 110 23.49 48.11 -18.90
N ILE A 111 24.15 47.12 -18.27
CA ILE A 111 24.39 47.14 -16.82
C ILE A 111 25.40 48.25 -16.50
N ASN A 112 26.51 48.30 -17.22
CA ASN A 112 27.52 49.34 -17.02
C ASN A 112 27.06 50.72 -17.49
N GLU A 113 26.19 50.81 -18.50
CA GLU A 113 25.52 52.06 -18.90
C GLU A 113 24.63 52.60 -17.77
N PHE A 114 23.78 51.76 -17.19
CA PHE A 114 22.97 52.11 -16.01
C PHE A 114 23.84 52.61 -14.85
N LEU A 115 24.91 51.87 -14.51
CA LEU A 115 25.81 52.27 -13.43
C LEU A 115 26.51 53.61 -13.72
N SER A 116 26.94 53.83 -14.96
CA SER A 116 27.57 55.10 -15.36
C SER A 116 26.63 56.29 -15.20
N ASN A 117 25.34 56.10 -15.50
CA ASN A 117 24.31 57.11 -15.28
C ASN A 117 24.06 57.37 -13.78
N ALA A 118 23.82 56.30 -13.01
CA ALA A 118 23.53 56.38 -11.57
C ALA A 118 24.66 57.03 -10.75
N PHE A 119 25.90 56.85 -11.19
CA PHE A 119 27.10 57.39 -10.54
C PHE A 119 27.71 58.60 -11.27
N TYR A 120 26.99 59.21 -12.22
CA TYR A 120 27.52 60.34 -12.98
C TYR A 120 27.99 61.47 -12.06
N GLY A 121 29.28 61.83 -12.15
CA GLY A 121 29.91 62.86 -11.31
C GLY A 121 30.29 62.42 -9.88
N ILE A 122 30.17 61.13 -9.55
CA ILE A 122 30.67 60.56 -8.30
C ILE A 122 32.04 59.91 -8.57
N SER A 123 33.05 60.30 -7.80
CA SER A 123 34.41 59.76 -7.96
C SER A 123 34.54 58.40 -7.26
N ASN A 124 35.21 57.45 -7.92
CA ASN A 124 35.57 56.13 -7.39
C ASN A 124 34.39 55.31 -6.81
N PRO A 125 33.26 55.14 -7.54
CA PRO A 125 32.07 54.45 -7.03
C PRO A 125 32.29 52.96 -6.69
N THR A 126 33.34 52.37 -7.24
CA THR A 126 33.74 50.96 -7.07
C THR A 126 34.89 50.78 -6.06
N THR A 127 35.11 51.75 -5.16
CA THR A 127 36.16 51.70 -4.14
C THR A 127 35.61 51.94 -2.74
N PRO A 128 36.04 51.15 -1.73
CA PRO A 128 35.67 51.38 -0.33
C PRO A 128 35.96 52.82 0.11
N SER A 129 35.06 53.47 0.86
CA SER A 129 33.86 52.93 1.53
C SER A 129 32.59 52.82 0.66
N TYR A 130 32.73 52.80 -0.67
CA TYR A 130 31.66 52.71 -1.67
C TYR A 130 30.61 53.84 -1.55
N PRO A 131 30.77 54.95 -2.30
CA PRO A 131 29.83 56.06 -2.20
C PRO A 131 28.44 55.66 -2.72
N ASN A 132 27.41 56.29 -2.16
CA ASN A 132 26.02 56.14 -2.61
C ASN A 132 25.81 56.72 -4.01
N SER A 133 24.92 56.12 -4.78
CA SER A 133 24.50 56.67 -6.07
C SER A 133 23.68 57.95 -5.93
N LYS A 134 23.38 58.61 -7.06
CA LYS A 134 22.42 59.73 -7.08
C LYS A 134 20.96 59.28 -7.05
N PHE A 135 20.69 58.00 -7.24
CA PHE A 135 19.35 57.47 -7.45
C PHE A 135 18.79 56.89 -6.14
N ASP A 136 17.58 57.32 -5.79
CA ASP A 136 16.74 56.59 -4.85
C ASP A 136 16.11 55.34 -5.52
N LEU A 137 15.25 54.61 -4.82
CA LEU A 137 14.63 53.39 -5.36
C LEU A 137 13.77 53.66 -6.59
N ASN A 138 12.98 54.74 -6.62
CA ASN A 138 12.10 55.05 -7.74
C ASN A 138 12.93 55.44 -8.97
N GLN A 139 13.89 56.34 -8.80
CA GLN A 139 14.80 56.77 -9.86
C GLN A 139 15.61 55.60 -10.42
N THR A 140 16.01 54.67 -9.54
CA THR A 140 16.67 53.42 -9.96
C THR A 140 15.74 52.58 -10.84
N VAL A 141 14.48 52.39 -10.43
CA VAL A 141 13.50 51.63 -11.19
C VAL A 141 13.15 52.30 -12.52
N GLU A 142 12.96 53.62 -12.53
CA GLU A 142 12.71 54.41 -13.74
C GLU A 142 13.86 54.24 -14.75
N ALA A 143 15.11 54.44 -14.33
CA ALA A 143 16.28 54.29 -15.20
C ALA A 143 16.46 52.86 -15.71
N LEU A 144 16.11 51.84 -14.92
CA LEU A 144 16.17 50.44 -15.35
C LEU A 144 15.03 50.09 -16.34
N ASP A 145 13.83 50.62 -16.10
CA ASP A 145 12.67 50.40 -16.97
C ASP A 145 12.80 51.16 -18.31
N GLU A 146 13.49 52.30 -18.36
CA GLU A 146 13.85 53.01 -19.60
C GLU A 146 14.70 52.14 -20.55
N ILE A 147 15.60 51.32 -20.01
CA ILE A 147 16.39 50.34 -20.79
C ILE A 147 15.51 49.18 -21.30
N GLY A 148 14.44 48.85 -20.59
CA GLY A 148 13.39 47.95 -21.07
C GLY A 148 13.73 46.45 -21.05
N HIS A 149 14.66 46.01 -20.20
CA HIS A 149 14.98 44.60 -20.01
C HIS A 149 14.56 44.11 -18.62
N ASP A 150 14.09 42.87 -18.51
CA ASP A 150 13.59 42.34 -17.23
C ASP A 150 14.69 42.23 -16.16
N TYR A 151 14.35 42.60 -14.92
CA TYR A 151 15.19 42.55 -13.73
C TYR A 151 14.30 42.36 -12.49
N PHE A 152 14.91 42.10 -11.34
CA PHE A 152 14.23 42.20 -10.04
C PHE A 152 15.21 42.65 -8.96
N ILE A 153 14.66 43.13 -7.85
CA ILE A 153 15.43 43.65 -6.72
C ILE A 153 15.29 42.72 -5.51
N ILE A 154 16.39 42.55 -4.79
CA ILE A 154 16.45 41.96 -3.46
C ILE A 154 16.99 43.03 -2.51
N LEU A 155 16.35 43.26 -1.36
CA LEU A 155 16.94 44.13 -0.35
C LEU A 155 18.08 43.40 0.35
N ALA A 156 19.30 43.94 0.26
CA ALA A 156 20.49 43.34 0.86
C ALA A 156 20.46 43.51 2.38
N HIS A 157 21.03 42.54 3.09
CA HIS A 157 21.31 42.57 4.54
C HIS A 157 20.39 43.45 5.41
N VAL A 158 19.07 43.25 5.30
CA VAL A 158 18.06 44.24 5.74
C VAL A 158 18.10 44.62 7.22
N ASP A 159 18.64 43.74 8.06
CA ASP A 159 18.74 43.92 9.52
C ASP A 159 20.15 44.33 10.00
N ASP A 160 21.10 44.52 9.08
CA ASP A 160 22.50 44.85 9.31
C ASP A 160 22.83 46.27 8.80
N ARG A 161 24.11 46.67 8.92
CA ARG A 161 24.59 47.98 8.46
C ARG A 161 24.34 48.20 6.97
N SER A 162 23.88 49.40 6.60
CA SER A 162 23.47 49.73 5.23
C SER A 162 22.24 48.92 4.74
N GLY A 163 21.58 48.19 5.63
CA GLY A 163 20.29 47.56 5.40
C GLY A 163 19.12 48.51 5.67
N LEU A 164 17.95 48.14 5.14
CA LEU A 164 16.73 48.97 5.22
C LEU A 164 16.41 49.46 6.64
N PHE A 165 16.46 48.57 7.64
CA PHE A 165 16.05 48.88 9.02
C PHE A 165 17.11 49.60 9.86
N ASP A 166 18.36 49.62 9.39
CA ASP A 166 19.43 50.43 9.97
C ASP A 166 19.31 51.88 9.49
N VAL A 167 19.12 52.05 8.18
CA VAL A 167 19.15 53.34 7.49
C VAL A 167 17.85 54.14 7.67
N LEU A 168 16.67 53.51 7.55
CA LEU A 168 15.37 54.20 7.58
C LEU A 168 14.54 53.86 8.82
N LYS A 169 13.79 54.85 9.32
CA LYS A 169 12.93 54.71 10.50
C LYS A 169 11.66 55.56 10.38
N GLY A 170 10.56 55.09 10.96
CA GLY A 170 9.28 55.81 10.98
C GLY A 170 8.80 56.17 9.58
N ARG A 171 8.40 57.44 9.36
CA ARG A 171 7.77 57.88 8.10
C ARG A 171 8.64 57.67 6.85
N THR A 172 9.97 57.70 6.96
CA THR A 172 10.84 57.49 5.80
C THR A 172 10.88 56.03 5.36
N LEU A 173 10.79 55.09 6.32
CA LEU A 173 10.65 53.66 6.06
C LEU A 173 9.31 53.36 5.37
N ASP A 174 8.21 53.93 5.89
CA ASP A 174 6.88 53.76 5.33
C ASP A 174 6.83 54.28 3.88
N ALA A 175 7.36 55.48 3.64
CA ALA A 175 7.42 56.07 2.30
C ALA A 175 8.26 55.26 1.31
N PHE A 176 9.38 54.67 1.76
CA PHE A 176 10.21 53.80 0.92
C PHE A 176 9.47 52.53 0.52
N ILE A 177 8.82 51.85 1.47
CA ILE A 177 8.11 50.58 1.20
C ILE A 177 6.84 50.80 0.37
N GLN A 178 6.17 51.94 0.53
CA GLN A 178 4.96 52.30 -0.21
C GLN A 178 5.24 52.95 -1.57
N SER A 179 6.51 53.13 -1.94
CA SER A 179 6.90 53.70 -3.23
C SER A 179 6.61 52.75 -4.39
N GLU A 180 6.35 53.29 -5.58
CA GLU A 180 6.05 52.50 -6.77
C GLU A 180 7.21 51.56 -7.17
N GLY A 181 8.45 52.01 -7.00
CA GLY A 181 9.65 51.20 -7.26
C GLY A 181 9.74 49.95 -6.38
N PHE A 182 9.09 49.93 -5.22
CA PHE A 182 9.07 48.77 -4.32
C PHE A 182 8.38 47.54 -4.93
N GLU A 183 7.52 47.71 -5.94
CA GLU A 183 6.91 46.59 -6.66
C GLU A 183 7.94 45.68 -7.36
N LYS A 184 9.13 46.22 -7.69
CA LYS A 184 10.24 45.44 -8.28
C LYS A 184 11.00 44.61 -7.24
N VAL A 185 10.76 44.82 -5.94
CA VAL A 185 11.38 44.06 -4.85
C VAL A 185 10.67 42.71 -4.69
N LEU A 186 11.38 41.62 -4.93
CA LEU A 186 10.83 40.26 -4.84
C LEU A 186 11.30 39.49 -3.61
N ALA A 187 12.40 39.91 -2.99
CA ALA A 187 12.96 39.24 -1.83
C ALA A 187 13.69 40.19 -0.88
N VAL A 188 13.89 39.72 0.35
CA VAL A 188 14.76 40.32 1.35
C VAL A 188 15.84 39.32 1.76
N GLN A 189 17.05 39.80 1.98
CA GLN A 189 18.20 38.96 2.30
C GLN A 189 18.63 39.16 3.76
N LYS A 190 19.11 38.08 4.40
CA LYS A 190 19.59 38.05 5.79
C LYS A 190 18.58 38.64 6.80
N SER A 191 17.28 38.56 6.50
CA SER A 191 16.25 38.93 7.47
C SER A 191 16.24 37.93 8.64
N GLY A 192 16.72 38.38 9.80
CA GLY A 192 16.82 37.60 11.03
C GLY A 192 15.82 38.01 12.10
N LYS A 193 15.27 39.23 12.01
CA LYS A 193 14.31 39.77 12.98
C LYS A 193 12.88 39.63 12.48
N LEU A 194 12.09 38.79 13.15
CA LEU A 194 10.70 38.50 12.75
C LEU A 194 9.79 39.74 12.80
N GLU A 195 10.01 40.63 13.78
CA GLU A 195 9.25 41.88 13.92
C GLU A 195 9.46 42.80 12.72
N ASN A 196 10.72 43.04 12.34
CA ASN A 196 11.10 43.79 11.15
C ASN A 196 10.45 43.20 9.88
N TYR A 197 10.55 41.88 9.69
CA TYR A 197 9.96 41.22 8.54
C TYR A 197 8.43 41.38 8.48
N ASN A 198 7.75 41.22 9.62
CA ASN A 198 6.29 41.39 9.70
C ASN A 198 5.87 42.84 9.44
N GLN A 199 6.62 43.82 9.96
CA GLN A 199 6.41 45.23 9.70
C GLN A 199 6.56 45.54 8.20
N LEU A 200 7.63 45.03 7.57
CA LEU A 200 7.83 45.18 6.12
C LEU A 200 6.65 44.61 5.34
N CYS A 201 6.24 43.38 5.62
CA CYS A 201 5.15 42.73 4.90
C CYS A 201 3.81 43.45 5.10
N SER A 202 3.59 44.02 6.30
CA SER A 202 2.40 44.82 6.61
C SER A 202 2.38 46.10 5.79
N LEU A 203 3.49 46.83 5.74
CA LEU A 203 3.62 48.08 4.99
C LEU A 203 3.53 47.85 3.47
N ALA A 204 4.15 46.77 2.97
CA ALA A 204 4.12 46.39 1.55
C ALA A 204 2.77 45.77 1.12
N ASN A 205 1.88 45.47 2.06
CA ASN A 205 0.63 44.74 1.82
C ASN A 205 0.82 43.41 1.06
N ARG A 206 1.98 42.78 1.18
CA ARG A 206 2.32 41.49 0.58
C ARG A 206 3.50 40.87 1.32
N LYS A 207 3.63 39.54 1.20
CA LYS A 207 4.80 38.83 1.73
C LYS A 207 5.90 38.74 0.67
N LEU A 208 7.15 38.85 1.10
CA LEU A 208 8.34 38.70 0.25
C LEU A 208 9.04 37.37 0.51
N ALA A 209 9.84 36.93 -0.46
CA ALA A 209 10.73 35.80 -0.22
C ALA A 209 11.85 36.21 0.76
N CYS A 210 12.20 35.35 1.72
CA CYS A 210 13.44 35.50 2.49
C CYS A 210 14.51 34.63 1.87
N VAL A 211 15.61 35.24 1.45
CA VAL A 211 16.77 34.58 0.87
C VAL A 211 18.02 34.85 1.69
N GLU A 212 19.07 34.08 1.40
CA GLU A 212 20.36 34.18 2.08
C GLU A 212 21.46 34.26 1.03
N GLY A 213 22.60 34.82 1.42
CA GLY A 213 23.81 34.82 0.62
C GLY A 213 25.03 35.00 1.50
N SER A 214 26.18 34.54 1.00
CA SER A 214 27.42 34.52 1.78
C SER A 214 28.04 35.90 1.96
N ASP A 215 27.83 36.82 1.00
CA ASP A 215 28.37 38.18 1.06
C ASP A 215 29.89 38.14 1.31
N ASN A 216 30.56 37.39 0.44
CA ASN A 216 31.94 36.96 0.61
C ASN A 216 32.97 38.01 0.18
N ALA A 217 32.59 39.29 0.14
CA ALA A 217 33.47 40.39 -0.27
C ALA A 217 34.78 40.39 0.53
N HIS A 218 34.74 40.35 1.87
CA HIS A 218 35.95 40.50 2.68
C HIS A 218 36.81 39.24 2.81
N ASP A 219 36.21 38.05 2.67
CA ASP A 219 36.84 36.77 3.02
C ASP A 219 37.07 35.87 1.80
N GLY A 220 36.79 36.39 0.60
CA GLY A 220 37.19 35.77 -0.66
C GLY A 220 36.45 34.47 -0.98
N ILE A 221 37.16 33.52 -1.61
CA ILE A 221 36.57 32.26 -2.06
C ILE A 221 36.13 31.39 -0.88
N GLU A 222 36.93 31.32 0.20
CA GLU A 222 36.65 30.40 1.31
C GLU A 222 35.32 30.69 2.01
N ALA A 223 34.87 31.94 1.99
CA ALA A 223 33.60 32.36 2.59
C ALA A 223 32.36 32.04 1.76
N ILE A 224 32.50 31.61 0.51
CA ILE A 224 31.36 31.20 -0.32
C ILE A 224 30.57 30.10 0.39
N GLY A 225 29.26 30.32 0.53
CA GLY A 225 28.35 29.40 1.21
C GLY A 225 28.42 29.44 2.74
N ASN A 226 29.19 30.33 3.37
CA ASN A 226 29.13 30.52 4.81
C ASN A 226 27.80 31.18 5.23
N GLY A 227 27.41 30.95 6.48
CA GLY A 227 26.20 31.54 7.06
C GLY A 227 24.93 30.73 6.79
N ARG A 228 23.79 31.44 6.71
CA ARG A 228 22.47 30.83 6.53
C ARG A 228 22.29 30.35 5.09
N THR A 229 21.50 29.30 4.91
CA THR A 229 21.32 28.67 3.59
C THR A 229 19.89 28.80 3.09
N THR A 230 19.75 29.02 1.78
CA THR A 230 18.46 29.00 1.08
C THR A 230 18.47 27.93 -0.01
N TYR A 231 17.34 27.24 -0.16
CA TYR A 231 17.08 26.33 -1.26
C TYR A 231 15.97 26.90 -2.12
N SER A 232 16.22 26.96 -3.43
CA SER A 232 15.24 27.37 -4.44
C SER A 232 14.85 26.21 -5.33
N LYS A 233 13.56 26.09 -5.62
CA LYS A 233 12.99 25.07 -6.49
C LYS A 233 12.70 25.62 -7.88
N ILE A 234 13.58 25.27 -8.82
CA ILE A 234 13.49 25.69 -10.22
C ILE A 234 13.41 24.48 -11.16
N GLY A 235 12.84 24.68 -12.34
CA GLY A 235 12.74 23.67 -13.40
C GLY A 235 13.69 23.90 -14.58
N ALA A 236 14.43 25.01 -14.58
CA ALA A 236 15.40 25.35 -15.61
C ALA A 236 16.37 26.41 -15.10
N PHE A 237 17.61 26.38 -15.60
CA PHE A 237 18.62 27.39 -15.33
C PHE A 237 18.43 28.64 -16.19
N ASN A 238 17.41 29.44 -15.86
CA ASN A 238 17.15 30.72 -16.51
C ASN A 238 16.52 31.74 -15.54
N PHE A 239 16.52 33.00 -15.96
CA PHE A 239 16.07 34.14 -15.15
C PHE A 239 14.59 34.02 -14.76
N GLY A 240 13.72 33.64 -15.70
CA GLY A 240 12.29 33.49 -15.43
C GLY A 240 11.99 32.42 -14.37
N ALA A 241 12.72 31.31 -14.36
CA ALA A 241 12.58 30.27 -13.35
C ALA A 241 13.00 30.73 -11.95
N LEU A 242 14.10 31.47 -11.84
CA LEU A 242 14.54 32.06 -10.56
C LEU A 242 13.53 33.12 -10.08
N LYS A 243 13.14 34.06 -10.94
CA LYS A 243 12.13 35.07 -10.62
C LYS A 243 10.82 34.45 -10.15
N TYR A 244 10.32 33.44 -10.87
CA TYR A 244 9.11 32.71 -10.49
C TYR A 244 9.24 32.00 -9.13
N SER A 245 10.44 31.48 -8.80
CA SER A 245 10.67 30.89 -7.47
C SER A 245 10.53 31.91 -6.34
N LEU A 246 10.90 33.17 -6.56
CA LEU A 246 10.76 34.25 -5.58
C LEU A 246 9.32 34.76 -5.49
N THR A 247 8.58 34.80 -6.59
CA THR A 247 7.16 35.17 -6.58
C THR A 247 6.30 34.11 -5.89
N ASP A 248 6.55 32.81 -6.15
CA ASP A 248 5.87 31.66 -5.53
C ASP A 248 6.71 31.07 -4.37
N PHE A 249 7.31 31.93 -3.56
CA PHE A 249 8.30 31.53 -2.55
C PHE A 249 7.76 30.56 -1.51
N LYS A 250 6.46 30.60 -1.18
CA LYS A 250 5.83 29.68 -0.22
C LYS A 250 5.99 28.21 -0.62
N ASN A 251 6.05 27.93 -1.93
CA ASN A 251 6.16 26.58 -2.47
C ASN A 251 7.56 26.27 -3.03
N ARG A 252 8.42 27.29 -3.17
CA ARG A 252 9.66 27.22 -3.94
C ARG A 252 10.91 27.74 -3.25
N ILE A 253 10.79 28.36 -2.08
CA ILE A 253 11.92 28.85 -1.29
C ILE A 253 11.82 28.25 0.11
N VAL A 254 12.90 27.60 0.56
CA VAL A 254 13.00 27.02 1.90
C VAL A 254 14.36 27.36 2.50
N ALA A 255 14.37 27.79 3.75
CA ALA A 255 15.60 28.06 4.49
C ALA A 255 16.14 26.80 5.19
N LYS A 256 17.42 26.83 5.56
CA LYS A 256 18.15 25.86 6.40
C LYS A 256 18.37 24.47 5.83
N LYS A 257 17.32 23.77 5.37
CA LYS A 257 17.43 22.35 4.97
C LYS A 257 16.71 22.09 3.65
N LYS A 258 17.39 21.32 2.79
CA LYS A 258 16.81 20.80 1.55
C LYS A 258 15.58 19.94 1.86
N PRO A 259 14.41 20.23 1.27
CA PRO A 259 13.25 19.37 1.38
C PRO A 259 13.56 17.96 0.85
N GLN A 260 13.10 16.93 1.56
CA GLN A 260 13.28 15.53 1.17
C GLN A 260 11.96 14.93 0.69
N THR A 261 12.03 14.15 -0.38
CA THR A 261 10.93 13.28 -0.81
C THR A 261 10.76 12.16 0.21
N LYS A 262 9.55 12.05 0.79
CA LYS A 262 9.21 11.03 1.79
C LYS A 262 8.52 9.79 1.21
N ASN A 263 7.79 9.97 0.12
CA ASN A 263 7.00 8.91 -0.48
C ASN A 263 7.82 8.14 -1.51
N SER A 264 7.47 6.87 -1.73
CA SER A 264 7.88 6.15 -2.92
C SER A 264 7.30 6.82 -4.17
N TYR A 265 8.01 6.73 -5.29
CA TYR A 265 7.59 7.35 -6.53
C TYR A 265 8.08 6.59 -7.76
N ILE A 266 7.40 6.80 -8.88
CA ILE A 266 7.81 6.30 -10.18
C ILE A 266 8.80 7.31 -10.75
N LYS A 267 10.01 6.86 -11.08
CA LYS A 267 11.09 7.71 -11.61
C LYS A 267 11.00 7.85 -13.12
N SER A 268 10.68 6.77 -13.83
CA SER A 268 10.50 6.81 -15.29
C SER A 268 9.77 5.60 -15.84
N ILE A 269 9.23 5.73 -17.05
CA ILE A 269 8.79 4.63 -17.91
C ILE A 269 9.51 4.72 -19.26
N ALA A 270 9.96 3.58 -19.77
CA ALA A 270 10.55 3.44 -21.10
C ALA A 270 9.90 2.27 -21.84
N PHE A 271 9.90 2.36 -23.17
CA PHE A 271 9.26 1.38 -24.05
C PHE A 271 10.25 0.86 -25.08
N GLU A 272 10.30 -0.46 -25.23
CA GLU A 272 11.10 -1.19 -26.20
C GLU A 272 10.13 -2.00 -27.08
N GLY A 273 10.02 -1.66 -28.36
CA GLY A 273 9.01 -2.17 -29.28
C GLY A 273 7.62 -1.51 -29.15
N GLY A 274 6.69 -1.94 -30.01
CA GLY A 274 5.33 -1.39 -30.04
C GLY A 274 5.21 -0.02 -30.73
N LEU A 275 4.20 0.77 -30.36
CA LEU A 275 3.95 2.11 -30.91
C LEU A 275 4.79 3.22 -30.26
N LEU A 276 5.24 3.00 -29.03
CA LEU A 276 6.02 3.97 -28.26
C LEU A 276 7.51 3.63 -28.25
N ASP A 277 7.98 2.81 -29.19
CA ASP A 277 9.36 2.33 -29.23
C ASP A 277 10.39 3.46 -29.13
N GLY A 278 11.43 3.23 -28.31
CA GLY A 278 12.49 4.18 -28.01
C GLY A 278 12.04 5.41 -27.20
N LYS A 279 10.77 5.53 -26.82
CA LYS A 279 10.30 6.63 -25.97
C LYS A 279 10.60 6.35 -24.51
N LYS A 280 11.02 7.41 -23.82
CA LYS A 280 11.21 7.44 -22.38
C LYS A 280 10.53 8.67 -21.81
N ILE A 281 9.82 8.50 -20.71
CA ILE A 281 9.21 9.58 -19.94
C ILE A 281 9.78 9.50 -18.52
N ASP A 282 10.43 10.58 -18.10
CA ASP A 282 10.92 10.76 -16.74
C ASP A 282 9.85 11.54 -15.94
N PHE A 283 9.58 11.09 -14.72
CA PHE A 283 8.54 11.67 -13.87
C PHE A 283 9.15 12.41 -12.68
N SER A 284 8.50 13.49 -12.27
CA SER A 284 8.79 14.16 -11.00
C SER A 284 8.45 13.24 -9.83
N PRO A 285 9.21 13.27 -8.72
CA PRO A 285 8.82 12.63 -7.46
C PRO A 285 7.57 13.26 -6.82
N GLU A 286 7.03 14.33 -7.42
CA GLU A 286 5.86 15.06 -6.95
C GLU A 286 4.68 14.92 -7.94
N LEU A 287 3.98 16.01 -8.25
CA LEU A 287 2.85 16.00 -9.18
C LEU A 287 3.32 15.93 -10.63
N ASN A 288 2.73 15.00 -11.39
CA ASN A 288 2.94 14.85 -12.83
C ASN A 288 1.61 15.08 -13.55
N ASN A 289 1.59 16.01 -14.51
CA ASN A 289 0.41 16.31 -15.33
C ASN A 289 0.73 16.07 -16.80
N ILE A 290 0.01 15.15 -17.46
CA ILE A 290 0.18 14.86 -18.89
C ILE A 290 -0.95 15.56 -19.67
N ILE A 291 -0.61 16.59 -20.43
CA ILE A 291 -1.55 17.42 -21.20
C ILE A 291 -1.33 17.19 -22.70
N GLY A 292 -2.41 17.13 -23.47
CA GLY A 292 -2.34 16.98 -24.92
C GLY A 292 -3.71 16.80 -25.56
N ILE A 293 -3.77 16.87 -26.89
CA ILE A 293 -5.00 16.71 -27.67
C ILE A 293 -5.58 15.28 -27.59
N ARG A 294 -6.83 15.07 -28.01
CA ARG A 294 -7.42 13.72 -28.09
C ARG A 294 -6.55 12.82 -28.98
N GLY A 295 -6.34 11.57 -28.56
CA GLY A 295 -5.50 10.62 -29.30
C GLY A 295 -3.99 10.74 -29.03
N SER A 296 -3.53 11.71 -28.22
CA SER A 296 -2.10 11.91 -27.95
C SER A 296 -1.42 10.88 -27.04
N GLY A 297 -2.07 9.74 -26.74
CA GLY A 297 -1.49 8.67 -25.90
C GLY A 297 -1.54 8.85 -24.37
N LYS A 298 -2.25 9.87 -23.84
CA LYS A 298 -2.36 10.11 -22.38
C LYS A 298 -2.90 8.90 -21.60
N SER A 299 -4.09 8.42 -21.99
CA SER A 299 -4.71 7.26 -21.37
C SER A 299 -3.86 6.00 -21.57
N SER A 300 -3.17 5.88 -22.71
CA SER A 300 -2.26 4.77 -22.99
C SER A 300 -1.12 4.67 -21.98
N ILE A 301 -0.45 5.79 -21.70
CA ILE A 301 0.63 5.82 -20.71
C ILE A 301 0.10 5.38 -19.33
N LEU A 302 -1.08 5.86 -18.94
CA LEU A 302 -1.70 5.52 -17.67
C LEU A 302 -2.07 4.03 -17.58
N GLU A 303 -2.69 3.46 -18.62
CA GLU A 303 -3.05 2.03 -18.65
C GLU A 303 -1.82 1.12 -18.70
N ILE A 304 -0.77 1.50 -19.43
CA ILE A 304 0.47 0.72 -19.47
C ILE A 304 1.19 0.77 -18.13
N MET A 305 1.19 1.92 -17.45
CA MET A 305 1.73 2.03 -16.10
C MET A 305 0.98 1.09 -15.13
N ARG A 306 -0.35 1.12 -15.16
CA ARG A 306 -1.21 0.20 -14.38
C ARG A 306 -0.86 -1.26 -14.67
N TYR A 307 -0.80 -1.62 -15.95
CA TYR A 307 -0.48 -2.97 -16.40
C TYR A 307 0.91 -3.44 -15.92
N THR A 308 1.91 -2.57 -16.01
CA THR A 308 3.29 -2.87 -15.62
C THR A 308 3.42 -3.07 -14.13
N LEU A 309 2.74 -2.24 -13.33
CA LEU A 309 2.66 -2.37 -11.86
C LEU A 309 1.74 -3.50 -11.40
N SER A 310 1.18 -4.29 -12.32
CA SER A 310 0.26 -5.40 -12.06
C SER A 310 -0.95 -4.99 -11.19
N ILE A 311 -1.45 -3.78 -11.42
CA ILE A 311 -2.64 -3.25 -10.72
C ILE A 311 -3.89 -3.79 -11.44
N PRO A 312 -4.74 -4.59 -10.75
CA PRO A 312 -5.90 -5.19 -11.36
C PRO A 312 -7.00 -4.15 -11.64
N LEU A 313 -7.79 -4.38 -12.69
CA LEU A 313 -9.01 -3.62 -12.91
C LEU A 313 -10.06 -4.05 -11.87
N GLY A 314 -10.70 -3.07 -11.23
CA GLY A 314 -11.78 -3.31 -10.27
C GLY A 314 -13.01 -3.97 -10.92
N THR A 315 -13.84 -4.63 -10.13
CA THR A 315 -15.04 -5.34 -10.62
C THR A 315 -16.08 -4.44 -11.28
N LYS A 316 -16.03 -3.13 -11.03
CA LYS A 316 -16.93 -2.11 -11.59
C LYS A 316 -16.23 -1.17 -12.58
N THR A 317 -15.06 -1.57 -13.08
CA THR A 317 -14.31 -0.79 -14.07
C THR A 317 -15.15 -0.61 -15.34
N ILE A 318 -15.31 0.64 -15.76
CA ILE A 318 -15.97 1.00 -17.01
C ILE A 318 -15.03 0.73 -18.18
N ASP A 319 -15.59 0.28 -19.31
CA ASP A 319 -14.86 0.08 -20.57
C ASP A 319 -13.63 -0.85 -20.43
N LYS A 320 -13.79 -1.97 -19.71
CA LYS A 320 -12.69 -2.96 -19.49
C LYS A 320 -12.05 -3.42 -20.80
N GLU A 321 -12.87 -3.80 -21.79
CA GLU A 321 -12.39 -4.22 -23.10
C GLU A 321 -11.55 -3.13 -23.78
N TYR A 322 -11.96 -1.86 -23.70
CA TYR A 322 -11.17 -0.75 -24.24
C TYR A 322 -9.82 -0.62 -23.53
N LYS A 323 -9.78 -0.72 -22.19
CA LYS A 323 -8.53 -0.62 -21.42
C LYS A 323 -7.55 -1.75 -21.75
N ASP A 324 -8.06 -2.97 -21.88
CA ASP A 324 -7.25 -4.15 -22.20
C ASP A 324 -6.77 -4.11 -23.67
N ASN A 325 -7.67 -3.75 -24.60
CA ASN A 325 -7.33 -3.57 -26.02
C ASN A 325 -6.31 -2.43 -26.24
N LEU A 326 -6.33 -1.39 -25.41
CA LEU A 326 -5.38 -0.29 -25.49
C LEU A 326 -3.94 -0.75 -25.20
N ILE A 327 -3.77 -1.67 -24.25
CA ILE A 327 -2.47 -2.25 -23.90
C ILE A 327 -1.94 -3.06 -25.10
N LEU A 328 -2.78 -3.94 -25.66
CA LEU A 328 -2.45 -4.72 -26.84
C LEU A 328 -2.09 -3.82 -28.04
N TYR A 329 -2.86 -2.77 -28.28
CA TYR A 329 -2.64 -1.83 -29.37
C TYR A 329 -1.29 -1.12 -29.28
N VAL A 330 -0.89 -0.72 -28.06
CA VAL A 330 0.36 0.04 -27.87
C VAL A 330 1.59 -0.85 -27.83
N LEU A 331 1.53 -2.01 -27.15
CA LEU A 331 2.69 -2.88 -27.01
C LEU A 331 2.90 -3.78 -28.23
N LYS A 332 1.82 -4.08 -28.99
CA LYS A 332 1.83 -5.06 -30.08
C LYS A 332 2.39 -6.41 -29.60
N SER A 333 2.84 -7.26 -30.52
CA SER A 333 3.53 -8.50 -30.18
C SER A 333 4.95 -8.19 -29.71
N GLY A 334 5.29 -8.58 -28.48
CA GLY A 334 6.65 -8.51 -27.94
C GLY A 334 7.10 -7.17 -27.37
N GLY A 335 6.21 -6.17 -27.26
CA GLY A 335 6.54 -4.90 -26.61
C GLY A 335 6.93 -5.09 -25.14
N LYS A 336 8.03 -4.44 -24.74
CA LYS A 336 8.58 -4.47 -23.39
C LYS A 336 8.52 -3.09 -22.76
N ILE A 337 8.14 -3.05 -21.49
CA ILE A 337 8.09 -1.85 -20.67
C ILE A 337 9.15 -1.95 -19.59
N VAL A 338 9.86 -0.85 -19.37
CA VAL A 338 10.82 -0.70 -18.28
C VAL A 338 10.37 0.46 -17.40
N VAL A 339 9.89 0.14 -16.19
CA VAL A 339 9.52 1.13 -15.18
C VAL A 339 10.60 1.18 -14.11
N LYS A 340 11.11 2.38 -13.83
CA LYS A 340 12.00 2.63 -12.70
C LYS A 340 11.23 3.26 -11.57
N ILE A 341 11.40 2.74 -10.37
CA ILE A 341 10.76 3.24 -9.15
C ILE A 341 11.82 3.55 -8.08
N VAL A 342 11.42 4.34 -7.10
CA VAL A 342 12.18 4.54 -5.86
C VAL A 342 11.25 4.22 -4.68
N ASN A 343 11.70 3.33 -3.79
CA ASN A 343 10.91 2.91 -2.62
C ASN A 343 10.98 3.95 -1.48
N GLU A 344 10.32 3.67 -0.36
CA GLU A 344 10.30 4.54 0.83
C GLU A 344 11.68 4.67 1.50
N HIS A 345 12.57 3.69 1.29
CA HIS A 345 13.94 3.66 1.78
C HIS A 345 14.95 4.34 0.83
N LYS A 346 14.48 4.89 -0.30
CA LYS A 346 15.26 5.53 -1.36
C LYS A 346 16.08 4.56 -2.23
N ASP A 347 15.78 3.26 -2.18
CA ASP A 347 16.35 2.27 -3.08
C ASP A 347 15.68 2.36 -4.45
N GLU A 348 16.47 2.23 -5.53
CA GLU A 348 15.98 2.23 -6.89
C GLU A 348 15.82 0.81 -7.41
N TYR A 349 14.65 0.52 -7.99
CA TYR A 349 14.36 -0.75 -8.65
C TYR A 349 13.91 -0.52 -10.08
N ARG A 350 14.21 -1.49 -10.94
CA ARG A 350 13.77 -1.55 -12.33
C ARG A 350 12.84 -2.74 -12.51
N ILE A 351 11.60 -2.46 -12.90
CA ILE A 351 10.57 -3.43 -13.24
C ILE A 351 10.51 -3.54 -14.75
N GLU A 352 10.76 -4.73 -15.28
CA GLU A 352 10.65 -5.02 -16.71
C GLU A 352 9.46 -5.94 -16.95
N LYS A 353 8.59 -5.60 -17.91
CA LYS A 353 7.45 -6.43 -18.26
C LYS A 353 7.30 -6.52 -19.77
N ILE A 354 7.36 -7.74 -20.29
CA ILE A 354 7.03 -8.04 -21.68
C ILE A 354 5.53 -8.29 -21.77
N PHE A 355 4.90 -7.90 -22.88
CA PHE A 355 3.48 -8.16 -23.11
C PHE A 355 3.15 -9.64 -22.89
N ASP A 356 2.11 -9.88 -22.09
CA ASP A 356 1.60 -11.20 -21.68
C ASP A 356 2.58 -12.07 -20.86
N GLN A 357 3.59 -11.45 -20.25
CA GLN A 357 4.53 -12.12 -19.35
C GLN A 357 4.47 -11.56 -17.92
N LEU A 358 5.05 -12.31 -16.97
CA LEU A 358 5.28 -11.84 -15.61
C LEU A 358 6.33 -10.71 -15.61
N ALA A 359 6.27 -9.85 -14.59
CA ALA A 359 7.24 -8.79 -14.44
C ALA A 359 8.52 -9.32 -13.79
N ASP A 360 9.67 -8.99 -14.35
CA ASP A 360 10.98 -9.19 -13.74
C ASP A 360 11.41 -7.93 -12.99
N ILE A 361 12.02 -8.12 -11.82
CA ILE A 361 12.44 -7.03 -10.94
C ILE A 361 13.95 -7.08 -10.80
N TYR A 362 14.60 -5.92 -10.93
CA TYR A 362 16.04 -5.76 -10.79
C TYR A 362 16.37 -4.66 -9.78
N ASP A 363 17.41 -4.86 -8.98
CA ASP A 363 17.98 -3.83 -8.12
C ASP A 363 18.85 -2.82 -8.91
N ILE A 364 19.46 -1.86 -8.21
CA ILE A 364 20.36 -0.87 -8.82
C ILE A 364 21.64 -1.48 -9.41
N ASN A 365 22.05 -2.65 -8.93
CA ASN A 365 23.23 -3.38 -9.40
C ASN A 365 22.92 -4.27 -10.62
N GLY A 366 21.64 -4.41 -10.98
CA GLY A 366 21.18 -5.27 -12.07
C GLY A 366 20.91 -6.71 -11.67
N ASN A 367 20.89 -7.03 -10.37
CA ASN A 367 20.55 -8.36 -9.89
C ASN A 367 19.04 -8.56 -9.91
N ARG A 368 18.60 -9.70 -10.46
CA ARG A 368 17.18 -10.09 -10.45
C ARG A 368 16.74 -10.42 -9.02
N GLN A 369 15.61 -9.85 -8.61
CA GLN A 369 15.00 -10.04 -7.30
C GLN A 369 13.77 -10.94 -7.45
N ASP A 370 13.71 -12.01 -6.67
CA ASP A 370 12.56 -12.93 -6.64
C ASP A 370 11.52 -12.47 -5.60
N VAL A 371 10.95 -11.29 -5.85
CA VAL A 371 9.98 -10.64 -4.96
C VAL A 371 8.78 -10.13 -5.75
N SER A 372 7.66 -9.90 -5.06
CA SER A 372 6.51 -9.24 -5.69
C SER A 372 6.71 -7.73 -5.78
N ILE A 373 6.05 -7.07 -6.74
CA ILE A 373 6.05 -5.59 -6.85
C ILE A 373 5.60 -4.94 -5.54
N ASN A 374 4.64 -5.54 -4.83
CA ASN A 374 4.13 -5.03 -3.56
C ASN A 374 5.17 -4.99 -2.44
N ALA A 375 6.21 -5.84 -2.51
CA ALA A 375 7.28 -5.86 -1.51
C ALA A 375 8.24 -4.67 -1.67
N ILE A 376 8.42 -4.16 -2.89
CA ILE A 376 9.35 -3.07 -3.20
C ILE A 376 8.65 -1.73 -3.45
N PHE A 377 7.35 -1.76 -3.76
CA PHE A 377 6.57 -0.60 -4.12
C PHE A 377 5.16 -0.73 -3.59
N LYS A 378 4.81 0.18 -2.68
CA LYS A 378 3.45 0.29 -2.20
C LYS A 378 2.53 0.63 -3.37
N GLN A 379 1.61 -0.29 -3.69
CA GLN A 379 0.76 -0.16 -4.86
C GLN A 379 0.00 1.18 -4.85
N PRO A 380 0.12 1.99 -5.92
CA PRO A 380 -0.59 3.26 -6.00
C PRO A 380 -2.08 3.03 -6.26
N VAL A 381 -2.89 3.97 -5.80
CA VAL A 381 -4.32 3.99 -6.13
C VAL A 381 -4.49 4.42 -7.58
N TYR A 382 -5.16 3.59 -8.38
CA TYR A 382 -5.38 3.83 -9.80
C TYR A 382 -6.84 4.19 -10.08
N PHE A 383 -7.03 5.21 -10.92
CA PHE A 383 -8.31 5.60 -11.52
C PHE A 383 -8.12 5.81 -13.02
N GLY A 384 -8.84 5.03 -13.82
CA GLY A 384 -8.83 5.14 -15.27
C GLY A 384 -9.86 6.13 -15.80
N GLN A 385 -9.93 6.19 -17.13
CA GLN A 385 -10.91 7.03 -17.83
C GLN A 385 -12.35 6.67 -17.43
N LYS A 386 -13.15 7.70 -17.08
CA LYS A 386 -14.54 7.61 -16.57
C LYS A 386 -14.72 6.96 -15.20
N ASP A 387 -13.68 6.38 -14.59
CA ASP A 387 -13.84 5.67 -13.31
C ASP A 387 -14.41 6.61 -12.23
N LEU A 388 -13.90 7.83 -12.09
CA LEU A 388 -14.37 8.80 -11.07
C LEU A 388 -15.71 9.49 -11.39
N SER A 389 -16.31 9.25 -12.56
CA SER A 389 -17.57 9.89 -12.95
C SER A 389 -18.82 9.07 -12.60
N ASN A 390 -18.64 7.82 -12.18
CA ASN A 390 -19.75 6.95 -11.81
C ASN A 390 -20.27 7.30 -10.41
N LYS A 391 -21.60 7.38 -10.25
CA LYS A 391 -22.29 7.67 -8.98
C LYS A 391 -23.07 6.46 -8.44
N ASP A 392 -22.91 5.29 -9.03
CA ASP A 392 -23.56 4.08 -8.53
C ASP A 392 -23.05 3.71 -7.14
N ILE A 393 -23.94 3.28 -6.25
CA ILE A 393 -23.60 2.86 -4.86
C ILE A 393 -22.58 1.70 -4.83
N ASP A 394 -22.56 0.89 -5.88
CA ASP A 394 -21.58 -0.19 -6.06
C ASP A 394 -20.18 0.37 -6.40
N PHE A 395 -20.09 1.53 -7.05
CA PHE A 395 -18.84 2.23 -7.34
C PHE A 395 -18.25 2.89 -6.08
N GLU A 396 -19.08 3.52 -5.24
CA GLU A 396 -18.64 4.09 -3.96
C GLU A 396 -18.03 3.02 -3.04
N THR A 397 -18.62 1.82 -3.04
CA THR A 397 -18.08 0.66 -2.31
C THR A 397 -16.71 0.22 -2.85
N ASP A 398 -16.54 0.18 -4.18
CA ASP A 398 -15.26 -0.13 -4.84
C ASP A 398 -14.19 0.95 -4.56
N LEU A 399 -14.58 2.22 -4.52
CA LEU A 399 -13.71 3.34 -4.17
C LEU A 399 -13.19 3.23 -2.73
N ILE A 400 -14.08 2.99 -1.77
CA ILE A 400 -13.72 2.74 -0.37
C ILE A 400 -12.78 1.53 -0.27
N HIS A 401 -13.03 0.48 -1.05
CA HIS A 401 -12.13 -0.68 -1.12
C HIS A 401 -10.76 -0.37 -1.73
N LYS A 402 -10.66 0.50 -2.73
CA LYS A 402 -9.36 0.92 -3.29
C LYS A 402 -8.56 1.78 -2.32
N LEU A 403 -9.23 2.56 -1.47
CA LEU A 403 -8.58 3.46 -0.50
C LEU A 403 -8.22 2.74 0.82
N ILE A 404 -9.08 1.82 1.28
CA ILE A 404 -9.01 1.21 2.63
C ILE A 404 -8.83 -0.32 2.57
N GLY A 405 -8.83 -0.94 1.38
CA GLY A 405 -8.86 -2.39 1.21
C GLY A 405 -7.77 -3.15 1.96
N ALA A 406 -6.54 -2.64 1.92
CA ALA A 406 -5.39 -3.29 2.56
C ALA A 406 -5.55 -3.44 4.08
N SER A 407 -6.20 -2.50 4.77
CA SER A 407 -6.44 -2.62 6.22
C SER A 407 -7.53 -3.64 6.57
N LEU A 408 -8.30 -4.10 5.58
CA LEU A 408 -9.41 -5.03 5.76
C LEU A 408 -9.06 -6.48 5.39
N ASP A 409 -7.89 -6.73 4.77
CA ASP A 409 -7.54 -8.04 4.22
C ASP A 409 -7.45 -9.12 5.31
N MET A 410 -6.83 -8.81 6.44
CA MET A 410 -6.75 -9.75 7.58
C MET A 410 -8.15 -10.16 8.08
N VAL A 411 -9.07 -9.19 8.22
CA VAL A 411 -10.43 -9.47 8.69
C VAL A 411 -11.24 -10.21 7.62
N ARG A 412 -11.02 -9.92 6.33
CA ARG A 412 -11.65 -10.65 5.22
C ARG A 412 -11.22 -12.11 5.18
N SER A 413 -9.93 -12.40 5.38
CA SER A 413 -9.43 -13.78 5.45
C SER A 413 -10.15 -14.53 6.58
N LYS A 414 -10.15 -13.98 7.80
CA LYS A 414 -10.84 -14.57 8.96
C LYS A 414 -12.33 -14.82 8.68
N ILE A 415 -13.01 -13.91 7.99
CA ILE A 415 -14.42 -14.08 7.57
C ILE A 415 -14.56 -15.24 6.58
N SER A 416 -13.63 -15.38 5.62
CA SER A 416 -13.64 -16.46 4.64
C SER A 416 -13.44 -17.82 5.30
N ASP A 417 -12.44 -17.94 6.17
CA ASP A 417 -12.11 -19.17 6.90
C ASP A 417 -13.31 -19.62 7.76
N LYS A 418 -13.91 -18.68 8.50
CA LYS A 418 -15.09 -18.95 9.32
C LYS A 418 -16.30 -19.39 8.49
N LYS A 419 -16.48 -18.86 7.28
CA LYS A 419 -17.55 -19.31 6.37
C LYS A 419 -17.33 -20.75 5.92
N SER A 420 -16.09 -21.14 5.61
CA SER A 420 -15.75 -22.51 5.25
C SER A 420 -16.01 -23.48 6.40
N GLU A 421 -15.63 -23.13 7.64
CA GLU A 421 -15.96 -23.91 8.86
C GLU A 421 -17.48 -24.13 8.98
N ILE A 422 -18.27 -23.06 8.83
CA ILE A 422 -19.75 -23.12 8.93
C ILE A 422 -20.35 -23.99 7.81
N LEU A 423 -19.83 -23.91 6.59
CA LEU A 423 -20.30 -24.73 5.48
C LEU A 423 -20.05 -26.23 5.74
N SER A 424 -18.89 -26.58 6.32
CA SER A 424 -18.60 -27.95 6.74
C SER A 424 -19.60 -28.44 7.79
N LEU A 425 -19.81 -27.66 8.86
CA LEU A 425 -20.77 -27.95 9.93
C LEU A 425 -22.20 -28.14 9.42
N ILE A 426 -22.66 -27.27 8.52
CA ILE A 426 -23.99 -27.39 7.90
C ILE A 426 -24.10 -28.68 7.09
N THR A 427 -23.03 -29.10 6.42
CA THR A 427 -22.99 -30.33 5.64
C THR A 427 -23.09 -31.56 6.56
N GLU A 428 -22.39 -31.57 7.69
CA GLU A 428 -22.51 -32.63 8.70
C GLU A 428 -23.92 -32.71 9.31
N ILE A 429 -24.51 -31.56 9.68
CA ILE A 429 -25.88 -31.51 10.20
C ILE A 429 -26.89 -32.01 9.16
N LYS A 430 -26.66 -31.75 7.87
CA LYS A 430 -27.51 -32.25 6.78
C LYS A 430 -27.45 -33.77 6.63
N LYS A 431 -26.31 -34.41 6.93
CA LYS A 431 -26.19 -35.89 6.93
C LYS A 431 -27.06 -36.54 8.01
N LEU A 432 -27.34 -35.82 9.10
CA LEU A 432 -28.17 -36.26 10.23
C LEU A 432 -29.65 -35.86 10.06
N LYS A 433 -30.16 -35.75 8.83
CA LYS A 433 -31.58 -35.46 8.57
C LYS A 433 -32.44 -36.72 8.70
N ASN A 434 -33.73 -36.53 8.95
CA ASN A 434 -34.78 -37.57 9.02
C ASN A 434 -34.69 -38.53 10.22
N LEU A 435 -33.85 -38.24 11.23
CA LEU A 435 -33.74 -39.08 12.44
C LEU A 435 -35.06 -39.19 13.22
N GLU A 436 -35.90 -38.15 13.25
CA GLU A 436 -37.21 -38.19 13.94
C GLU A 436 -38.21 -39.12 13.24
N GLU A 437 -38.29 -39.06 11.90
CA GLU A 437 -39.13 -39.94 11.09
C GLU A 437 -38.64 -41.40 11.19
N LEU A 438 -37.32 -41.60 11.11
CA LEU A 438 -36.69 -42.91 11.29
C LEU A 438 -36.94 -43.49 12.69
N LYS A 439 -36.97 -42.64 13.73
CA LYS A 439 -37.29 -43.04 15.11
C LYS A 439 -38.74 -43.49 15.22
N ALA A 440 -39.69 -42.69 14.71
CA ALA A 440 -41.11 -43.00 14.74
C ALA A 440 -41.43 -44.31 14.00
N ASP A 441 -40.85 -44.51 12.82
CA ASP A 441 -41.01 -45.75 12.04
C ASP A 441 -40.46 -46.98 12.79
N THR A 442 -39.29 -46.82 13.42
CA THR A 442 -38.63 -47.91 14.17
C THR A 442 -39.40 -48.24 15.46
N GLU A 443 -39.94 -47.24 16.17
CA GLU A 443 -40.81 -47.44 17.33
C GLU A 443 -42.12 -48.14 16.97
N GLN A 444 -42.72 -47.78 15.82
CA GLN A 444 -43.93 -48.44 15.33
C GLN A 444 -43.65 -49.90 14.93
N ALA A 445 -42.48 -50.17 14.33
CA ALA A 445 -42.04 -51.53 14.02
C ALA A 445 -41.86 -52.39 15.30
N ILE A 446 -41.34 -51.81 16.38
CA ILE A 446 -41.23 -52.49 17.69
C ILE A 446 -42.62 -52.80 18.25
N LYS A 447 -43.54 -51.83 18.29
CA LYS A 447 -44.92 -52.04 18.79
C LYS A 447 -45.66 -53.12 18.01
N ASN A 448 -45.52 -53.11 16.69
CA ASN A 448 -46.11 -54.13 15.81
C ASN A 448 -45.53 -55.51 16.09
N ALA A 449 -44.20 -55.61 16.24
CA ALA A 449 -43.52 -56.87 16.54
C ALA A 449 -43.88 -57.41 17.93
N GLU A 450 -43.95 -56.55 18.96
CA GLU A 450 -44.35 -56.90 20.32
C GLU A 450 -45.79 -57.43 20.37
N HIS A 451 -46.73 -56.75 19.69
CA HIS A 451 -48.12 -57.20 19.61
C HIS A 451 -48.26 -58.56 18.92
N GLN A 452 -47.55 -58.77 17.81
CA GLN A 452 -47.55 -60.06 17.11
C GLN A 452 -46.90 -61.15 17.95
N LEU A 453 -45.79 -60.88 18.64
CA LEU A 453 -45.13 -61.84 19.53
C LEU A 453 -46.01 -62.23 20.73
N LYS A 454 -46.86 -61.32 21.24
CA LYS A 454 -47.84 -61.61 22.30
C LYS A 454 -48.89 -62.65 21.87
N LEU A 455 -49.35 -62.58 20.62
CA LEU A 455 -50.25 -63.60 20.01
C LEU A 455 -49.60 -64.99 19.92
N TYR A 456 -48.28 -65.08 19.73
CA TYR A 456 -47.56 -66.36 19.74
C TYR A 456 -47.34 -66.90 21.17
N LYS A 457 -47.19 -66.01 22.16
CA LYS A 457 -47.06 -66.32 23.59
C LYS A 457 -48.35 -66.92 24.16
N ASP A 458 -49.49 -66.31 23.83
CA ASP A 458 -50.82 -66.77 24.27
C ASP A 458 -51.22 -68.14 23.68
N LYS A 459 -50.51 -68.61 22.63
CA LYS A 459 -50.73 -69.91 21.97
C LYS A 459 -49.68 -70.99 22.30
N GLY A 460 -48.80 -70.75 23.28
CA GLY A 460 -47.88 -71.77 23.81
C GLY A 460 -46.68 -72.14 22.91
N VAL A 461 -46.38 -71.34 21.89
CA VAL A 461 -45.27 -71.59 20.93
C VAL A 461 -43.91 -71.15 21.49
N GLU A 462 -43.90 -70.28 22.50
CA GLU A 462 -42.71 -69.67 23.12
C GLU A 462 -41.78 -70.72 23.76
N GLU A 463 -42.31 -71.74 24.43
CA GLU A 463 -41.50 -72.77 25.10
C GLU A 463 -40.75 -73.68 24.11
N LYS A 464 -41.37 -74.04 22.98
CA LYS A 464 -40.80 -74.98 22.00
C LYS A 464 -39.72 -74.35 21.09
N LEU A 465 -39.79 -73.04 20.82
CA LEU A 465 -38.81 -72.33 19.98
C LEU A 465 -37.80 -71.50 20.80
N LYS A 466 -37.87 -71.55 22.13
CA LYS A 466 -37.02 -70.78 23.06
C LYS A 466 -35.53 -70.96 22.78
N GLN A 467 -35.10 -72.19 22.57
CA GLN A 467 -33.69 -72.52 22.35
C GLN A 467 -33.14 -71.91 21.04
N GLN A 468 -33.89 -72.00 19.93
CA GLN A 468 -33.49 -71.39 18.67
C GLN A 468 -33.49 -69.85 18.74
N THR A 469 -34.47 -69.28 19.46
CA THR A 469 -34.60 -67.83 19.64
C THR A 469 -33.46 -67.26 20.50
N LEU A 470 -33.02 -68.00 21.53
CA LEU A 470 -31.87 -67.64 22.35
C LEU A 470 -30.57 -67.68 21.54
N PHE A 471 -30.34 -68.72 20.73
CA PHE A 471 -29.18 -68.79 19.83
C PHE A 471 -29.15 -67.62 18.81
N ASP A 472 -30.31 -67.26 18.25
CA ASP A 472 -30.43 -66.12 17.35
C ASP A 472 -30.17 -64.79 18.08
N SER A 473 -30.63 -64.65 19.32
CA SER A 473 -30.37 -63.48 20.15
C SER A 473 -28.89 -63.36 20.50
N ASP A 474 -28.23 -64.46 20.86
CA ASP A 474 -26.82 -64.47 21.24
C ASP A 474 -25.93 -64.12 20.04
N ILE A 475 -26.22 -64.65 18.85
CA ILE A 475 -25.52 -64.28 17.61
C ILE A 475 -25.75 -62.81 17.24
N THR A 476 -26.98 -62.29 17.42
CA THR A 476 -27.28 -60.88 17.13
C THR A 476 -26.48 -59.96 18.06
N LYS A 477 -26.46 -60.24 19.37
CA LYS A 477 -25.67 -59.48 20.35
C LYS A 477 -24.19 -59.51 20.03
N LEU A 478 -23.62 -60.70 19.77
CA LEU A 478 -22.19 -60.81 19.47
C LEU A 478 -21.80 -60.14 18.14
N ASN A 479 -22.69 -60.13 17.15
CA ASN A 479 -22.47 -59.37 15.92
C ASN A 479 -22.47 -57.85 16.14
N GLU A 480 -23.21 -57.34 17.13
CA GLU A 480 -23.14 -55.92 17.50
C GLU A 480 -21.85 -55.58 18.24
N PHE A 481 -21.39 -56.45 19.15
CA PHE A 481 -20.05 -56.32 19.74
C PHE A 481 -18.97 -56.36 18.67
N LYS A 482 -19.14 -57.20 17.63
CA LYS A 482 -18.26 -57.22 16.46
C LYS A 482 -18.27 -55.87 15.74
N ASN A 483 -19.44 -55.39 15.33
CA ASN A 483 -19.57 -54.14 14.55
C ASN A 483 -19.03 -52.93 15.33
N THR A 484 -19.30 -52.87 16.64
CA THR A 484 -18.79 -51.79 17.51
C THR A 484 -17.27 -51.86 17.65
N SER A 485 -16.71 -53.07 17.78
CA SER A 485 -15.25 -53.27 17.84
C SER A 485 -14.58 -52.94 16.50
N ASP A 486 -15.24 -53.24 15.38
CA ASP A 486 -14.77 -52.89 14.03
C ASP A 486 -14.75 -51.38 13.83
N GLN A 487 -15.82 -50.68 14.25
CA GLN A 487 -15.87 -49.22 14.22
C GLN A 487 -14.78 -48.58 15.09
N TYR A 488 -14.56 -49.11 16.31
CA TYR A 488 -13.47 -48.66 17.18
C TYR A 488 -12.09 -48.80 16.50
N LEU A 489 -11.84 -49.91 15.81
CA LEU A 489 -10.59 -50.13 15.08
C LEU A 489 -10.44 -49.17 13.88
N SER A 490 -11.54 -48.88 13.18
CA SER A 490 -11.57 -47.89 12.10
C SER A 490 -11.27 -46.49 12.63
N ASP A 491 -11.95 -46.05 13.69
CA ASP A 491 -11.75 -44.73 14.30
C ASP A 491 -10.31 -44.56 14.82
N LEU A 492 -9.73 -45.62 15.40
CA LEU A 492 -8.33 -45.64 15.83
C LEU A 492 -7.37 -45.54 14.64
N SER A 493 -7.68 -46.20 13.52
CA SER A 493 -6.90 -46.11 12.29
C SER A 493 -6.91 -44.70 11.70
N ASP A 494 -8.10 -44.09 11.60
CA ASP A 494 -8.27 -42.73 11.09
C ASP A 494 -7.54 -41.71 11.97
N LEU A 495 -7.60 -41.88 13.30
CA LEU A 495 -6.87 -41.03 14.24
C LEU A 495 -5.36 -41.11 13.98
N ILE A 496 -4.82 -42.32 13.83
CA ILE A 496 -3.40 -42.51 13.56
C ILE A 496 -3.02 -41.87 12.23
N GLU A 497 -3.80 -42.10 11.17
CA GLU A 497 -3.51 -41.57 9.82
C GLU A 497 -3.49 -40.04 9.79
N ASN A 498 -4.48 -39.38 10.42
CA ASN A 498 -4.59 -37.92 10.46
C ASN A 498 -3.39 -37.22 11.12
N TYR A 499 -2.79 -37.83 12.15
CA TYR A 499 -1.69 -37.23 12.90
C TYR A 499 -0.30 -37.81 12.55
N ASN A 500 -0.24 -38.88 11.75
CA ASN A 500 1.01 -39.53 11.35
C ASN A 500 2.00 -38.55 10.68
N TYR A 501 1.50 -37.68 9.80
CA TYR A 501 2.34 -36.69 9.12
C TYR A 501 2.94 -35.69 10.11
N PHE A 502 2.16 -35.19 11.07
CA PHE A 502 2.62 -34.23 12.08
C PHE A 502 3.73 -34.81 12.97
N PHE A 503 3.56 -36.04 13.48
CA PHE A 503 4.56 -36.68 14.36
C PHE A 503 5.81 -37.19 13.61
N LYS A 504 5.77 -37.27 12.28
CA LYS A 504 6.94 -37.59 11.44
C LYS A 504 7.82 -36.38 11.14
N GLN A 505 7.31 -35.15 11.29
CA GLN A 505 8.11 -33.94 11.04
C GLN A 505 9.24 -33.78 12.07
N GLU A 506 10.33 -33.15 11.65
CA GLU A 506 11.40 -32.74 12.55
C GLU A 506 10.95 -31.53 13.39
N PHE A 507 11.30 -31.53 14.67
CA PHE A 507 11.02 -30.40 15.54
C PHE A 507 11.95 -29.22 15.18
N PRO A 508 11.42 -28.01 14.96
CA PRO A 508 12.22 -26.86 14.51
C PRO A 508 13.24 -26.42 15.57
N ASP A 509 14.37 -25.86 15.12
CA ASP A 509 15.40 -25.28 15.99
C ASP A 509 15.30 -23.74 16.06
N SER A 510 15.95 -23.10 17.05
CA SER A 510 16.01 -21.64 17.21
C SER A 510 17.42 -21.17 17.55
N GLU A 511 17.95 -20.21 16.78
CA GLU A 511 19.28 -19.64 17.01
C GLU A 511 19.35 -18.74 18.26
N ILE A 512 18.25 -18.06 18.60
CA ILE A 512 18.20 -17.09 19.70
C ILE A 512 17.76 -17.76 21.01
N ASN A 513 16.79 -18.68 20.94
CA ASN A 513 16.13 -19.27 22.12
C ASN A 513 16.43 -20.76 22.26
N ASN A 514 17.67 -21.16 22.01
CA ASN A 514 18.07 -22.57 21.92
C ASN A 514 17.66 -23.38 23.16
N ASN A 515 17.89 -22.86 24.37
CA ASN A 515 17.56 -23.56 25.62
C ASN A 515 16.06 -23.89 25.74
N ILE A 516 15.18 -22.95 25.38
CA ILE A 516 13.72 -23.15 25.44
C ILE A 516 13.28 -24.17 24.38
N PHE A 517 13.87 -24.12 23.19
CA PHE A 517 13.55 -25.06 22.10
C PHE A 517 14.04 -26.47 22.40
N ILE A 518 15.16 -26.64 23.13
CA ILE A 518 15.61 -27.95 23.62
C ILE A 518 14.61 -28.52 24.64
N GLU A 519 14.13 -27.72 25.60
CA GLU A 519 13.11 -28.15 26.55
C GLU A 519 11.79 -28.52 25.85
N ALA A 520 11.35 -27.69 24.90
CA ALA A 520 10.15 -27.95 24.11
C ALA A 520 10.29 -29.21 23.24
N LYS A 521 11.47 -29.46 22.65
CA LYS A 521 11.77 -30.68 21.88
C LYS A 521 11.70 -31.93 22.76
N SER A 522 12.25 -31.86 23.98
CA SER A 522 12.16 -32.95 24.95
C SER A 522 10.71 -33.26 25.33
N ALA A 523 9.92 -32.24 25.66
CA ALA A 523 8.49 -32.39 25.96
C ALA A 523 7.71 -32.96 24.77
N PHE A 524 8.00 -32.49 23.55
CA PHE A 524 7.36 -32.99 22.33
C PHE A 524 7.72 -34.45 22.03
N MET A 525 8.97 -34.86 22.26
CA MET A 525 9.40 -36.26 22.10
C MET A 525 8.65 -37.21 23.05
N GLN A 526 8.32 -36.77 24.27
CA GLN A 526 7.48 -37.56 25.18
C GLN A 526 6.07 -37.75 24.60
N ILE A 527 5.46 -36.70 24.06
CA ILE A 527 4.14 -36.78 23.41
C ILE A 527 4.18 -37.71 22.19
N LYS A 528 5.23 -37.61 21.37
CA LYS A 528 5.44 -38.51 20.22
C LYS A 528 5.53 -39.97 20.65
N THR A 529 6.24 -40.25 21.74
CA THR A 529 6.35 -41.60 22.30
C THR A 529 4.98 -42.15 22.72
N GLU A 530 4.12 -41.33 23.33
CA GLU A 530 2.74 -41.74 23.66
C GLU A 530 1.89 -41.99 22.41
N PHE A 531 2.06 -41.19 21.35
CA PHE A 531 1.40 -41.42 20.07
C PHE A 531 1.83 -42.75 19.43
N ASP A 532 3.12 -43.07 19.43
CA ASP A 532 3.64 -44.32 18.86
C ASP A 532 3.06 -45.56 19.55
N LYS A 533 2.71 -45.47 20.85
CA LYS A 533 2.00 -46.55 21.55
C LYS A 533 0.64 -46.85 20.93
N LEU A 534 -0.06 -45.86 20.37
CA LEU A 534 -1.36 -46.09 19.72
C LEU A 534 -1.23 -47.05 18.52
N ILE A 535 -0.12 -47.01 17.79
CA ILE A 535 0.16 -47.94 16.67
C ILE A 535 0.27 -49.38 17.19
N SER A 536 0.96 -49.56 18.32
CA SER A 536 1.07 -50.88 18.96
C SER A 536 -0.29 -51.38 19.48
N ILE A 537 -1.10 -50.49 20.05
CA ILE A 537 -2.46 -50.79 20.52
C ILE A 537 -3.35 -51.19 19.35
N GLN A 538 -3.29 -50.49 18.22
CA GLN A 538 -4.05 -50.82 17.02
C GLN A 538 -3.76 -52.25 16.55
N THR A 539 -2.48 -52.62 16.48
CA THR A 539 -2.03 -53.95 16.04
C THR A 539 -2.52 -55.06 16.99
N LEU A 540 -2.40 -54.84 18.30
CA LEU A 540 -2.88 -55.79 19.32
C LEU A 540 -4.41 -55.92 19.29
N SER A 541 -5.13 -54.80 19.23
CA SER A 541 -6.59 -54.78 19.16
C SER A 541 -7.12 -55.49 17.91
N GLN A 542 -6.48 -55.33 16.74
CA GLN A 542 -6.82 -56.09 15.53
C GLN A 542 -6.62 -57.60 15.72
N THR A 543 -5.55 -58.01 16.41
CA THR A 543 -5.29 -59.41 16.74
C THR A 543 -6.38 -59.98 17.66
N HIS A 544 -6.74 -59.25 18.71
CA HIS A 544 -7.82 -59.65 19.62
C HIS A 544 -9.19 -59.70 18.92
N PHE A 545 -9.45 -58.77 18.00
CA PHE A 545 -10.67 -58.75 17.20
C PHE A 545 -10.76 -59.96 16.25
N SER A 546 -9.65 -60.37 15.64
CA SER A 546 -9.58 -61.61 14.86
C SER A 546 -9.92 -62.83 15.72
N ASN A 547 -9.39 -62.92 16.94
CA ASN A 547 -9.72 -64.01 17.87
C ASN A 547 -11.20 -63.99 18.27
N PHE A 548 -11.79 -62.81 18.51
CA PHE A 548 -13.22 -62.66 18.77
C PHE A 548 -14.07 -63.18 17.60
N ASN A 549 -13.70 -62.85 16.36
CA ASN A 549 -14.35 -63.36 15.16
C ASN A 549 -14.28 -64.89 15.06
N GLN A 550 -13.17 -65.52 15.45
CA GLN A 550 -13.08 -66.98 15.51
C GLN A 550 -14.06 -67.60 16.52
N VAL A 551 -14.27 -66.95 17.67
CA VAL A 551 -15.25 -67.41 18.68
C VAL A 551 -16.68 -67.28 18.16
N LEU A 552 -16.99 -66.18 17.47
CA LEU A 552 -18.29 -66.00 16.83
C LEU A 552 -18.57 -67.09 15.78
N ASN A 553 -17.58 -67.40 14.93
CA ASN A 553 -17.69 -68.46 13.93
C ASN A 553 -17.93 -69.84 14.56
N LYS A 554 -17.37 -70.12 15.74
CA LYS A 554 -17.65 -71.35 16.50
C LYS A 554 -19.11 -71.42 16.96
N LEU A 555 -19.68 -70.30 17.41
CA LEU A 555 -21.09 -70.24 17.81
C LEU A 555 -22.03 -70.42 16.60
N GLU A 556 -21.71 -69.79 15.47
CA GLU A 556 -22.45 -69.95 14.22
C GLU A 556 -22.41 -71.40 13.72
N SER A 557 -21.24 -72.04 13.77
CA SER A 557 -21.09 -73.46 13.42
C SER A 557 -21.88 -74.38 14.36
N LYS A 558 -21.92 -74.08 15.66
CA LYS A 558 -22.71 -74.83 16.65
C LYS A 558 -24.21 -74.74 16.37
N LYS A 559 -24.69 -73.58 15.93
CA LYS A 559 -26.08 -73.38 15.50
C LYS A 559 -26.39 -74.16 14.23
N GLU A 560 -25.48 -74.18 13.26
CA GLU A 560 -25.68 -74.91 12.00
C GLU A 560 -25.82 -76.43 12.23
N ASN A 561 -25.10 -76.98 13.19
CA ASN A 561 -25.23 -78.40 13.58
C ASN A 561 -26.58 -78.74 14.23
N LEU A 562 -27.26 -77.77 14.86
CA LEU A 562 -28.58 -77.94 15.47
C LEU A 562 -29.73 -77.65 14.48
N LYS A 563 -29.42 -77.31 13.22
CA LYS A 563 -30.39 -76.87 12.21
C LYS A 563 -31.43 -77.94 11.87
N GLU A 564 -31.03 -79.21 11.80
CA GLU A 564 -31.98 -80.32 11.57
C GLU A 564 -32.91 -80.54 12.75
N GLU A 565 -32.40 -80.40 13.97
CA GLU A 565 -33.18 -80.50 15.21
C GLU A 565 -34.21 -79.37 15.30
N PHE A 566 -33.79 -78.13 15.00
CA PHE A 566 -34.70 -76.99 14.89
C PHE A 566 -35.73 -77.17 13.76
N ALA A 567 -35.35 -77.73 12.62
CA ALA A 567 -36.27 -78.02 11.53
C ALA A 567 -37.30 -79.11 11.91
N ARG A 568 -36.92 -80.09 12.73
CA ARG A 568 -37.81 -81.12 13.25
C ARG A 568 -38.82 -80.56 14.25
N ILE A 569 -38.39 -79.73 15.20
CA ILE A 569 -39.27 -79.00 16.13
C ILE A 569 -40.29 -78.14 15.37
N LYS A 570 -39.90 -77.50 14.26
CA LYS A 570 -40.80 -76.73 13.40
C LYS A 570 -41.87 -77.58 12.71
N ARG A 571 -41.56 -78.83 12.34
CA ARG A 571 -42.53 -79.77 11.73
C ARG A 571 -43.54 -80.33 12.74
N GLU A 572 -43.19 -80.38 14.02
CA GLU A 572 -44.10 -80.82 15.10
C GLU A 572 -45.09 -79.73 15.56
N ILE A 573 -44.85 -78.47 15.19
CA ILE A 573 -45.77 -77.35 15.43
C ILE A 573 -46.70 -77.24 14.23
N ASP A 574 -47.65 -78.18 14.09
CA ASP A 574 -48.66 -78.14 13.04
C ASP A 574 -49.89 -77.33 13.50
N LEU A 575 -49.81 -76.00 13.34
CA LEU A 575 -50.91 -75.08 13.55
C LEU A 575 -51.35 -74.51 12.19
N PRO A 576 -52.59 -74.74 11.71
CA PRO A 576 -53.04 -74.35 10.37
C PRO A 576 -53.02 -72.85 10.05
N THR A 577 -52.74 -71.99 11.04
CA THR A 577 -52.90 -70.53 10.95
C THR A 577 -51.65 -69.72 11.32
N LEU A 578 -50.53 -70.31 11.78
CA LEU A 578 -49.37 -69.55 12.26
C LEU A 578 -48.04 -70.18 11.85
N ASN A 579 -47.19 -69.40 11.17
CA ASN A 579 -45.87 -69.83 10.70
C ASN A 579 -44.76 -69.59 11.77
N PRO A 580 -43.99 -70.62 12.18
CA PRO A 580 -42.85 -70.53 13.10
C PRO A 580 -41.70 -69.60 12.63
N ASP A 581 -41.45 -69.47 11.33
CA ASP A 581 -40.39 -68.61 10.80
C ASP A 581 -40.67 -67.12 10.99
N ASN A 582 -41.94 -66.73 11.06
CA ASN A 582 -42.32 -65.35 11.34
C ASN A 582 -42.00 -64.96 12.79
N PHE A 583 -42.14 -65.88 13.76
CA PHE A 583 -41.77 -65.63 15.15
C PHE A 583 -40.28 -65.28 15.31
N LEU A 584 -39.39 -66.01 14.63
CA LEU A 584 -37.95 -65.75 14.65
C LEU A 584 -37.58 -64.43 13.96
N LYS A 585 -38.23 -64.12 12.83
CA LYS A 585 -38.05 -62.84 12.13
C LYS A 585 -38.48 -61.66 13.01
N LEU A 586 -39.60 -61.78 13.72
CA LEU A 586 -40.10 -60.74 14.61
C LEU A 586 -39.19 -60.50 15.81
N ASN A 587 -38.62 -61.56 16.41
CA ASN A 587 -37.65 -61.41 17.51
C ASN A 587 -36.33 -60.78 17.07
N ARG A 588 -35.80 -61.18 15.91
CA ARG A 588 -34.62 -60.51 15.33
C ARG A 588 -34.90 -59.04 15.04
N LEU A 589 -36.04 -58.74 14.40
CA LEU A 589 -36.49 -57.38 14.10
C LEU A 589 -36.59 -56.53 15.37
N LEU A 590 -37.11 -57.09 16.47
CA LEU A 590 -37.30 -56.39 17.73
C LEU A 590 -35.96 -56.07 18.42
N GLN A 591 -35.01 -57.02 18.42
CA GLN A 591 -33.65 -56.77 18.93
C GLN A 591 -32.94 -55.71 18.09
N THR A 592 -32.86 -55.90 16.77
CA THR A 592 -32.20 -54.93 15.87
C THR A 592 -32.83 -53.55 15.93
N SER A 593 -34.16 -53.46 16.08
CA SER A 593 -34.86 -52.17 16.20
C SER A 593 -34.58 -51.47 17.52
N LYS A 594 -34.38 -52.21 18.63
CA LYS A 594 -34.01 -51.62 19.94
C LYS A 594 -32.62 -50.99 19.89
N PHE A 595 -31.63 -51.69 19.32
CA PHE A 595 -30.28 -51.14 19.13
C PHE A 595 -30.27 -49.96 18.17
N LYS A 596 -31.07 -50.03 17.09
CA LYS A 596 -31.24 -48.91 16.16
C LYS A 596 -31.79 -47.66 16.86
N ILE A 597 -32.69 -47.79 17.83
CA ILE A 597 -33.15 -46.65 18.64
C ILE A 597 -32.01 -46.04 19.46
N GLU A 598 -31.17 -46.84 20.11
CA GLU A 598 -30.02 -46.32 20.86
C GLU A 598 -29.03 -45.56 19.96
N GLU A 599 -28.79 -46.03 18.74
CA GLU A 599 -27.94 -45.37 17.75
C GLU A 599 -28.54 -44.06 17.22
N ILE A 600 -29.86 -44.05 16.98
CA ILE A 600 -30.61 -42.83 16.63
C ILE A 600 -30.52 -41.80 17.75
N GLU A 601 -30.62 -42.21 19.02
CA GLU A 601 -30.51 -41.30 20.16
C GLU A 601 -29.11 -40.69 20.31
N LYS A 602 -28.05 -41.49 20.12
CA LYS A 602 -26.66 -40.98 20.04
C LYS A 602 -26.51 -39.96 18.90
N SER A 603 -27.07 -40.27 17.73
CA SER A 603 -27.03 -39.39 16.56
C SER A 603 -27.80 -38.08 16.77
N GLU A 604 -28.93 -38.12 17.48
CA GLU A 604 -29.70 -36.93 17.87
C GLU A 604 -28.96 -36.08 18.92
N HIS A 605 -28.27 -36.70 19.88
CA HIS A 605 -27.42 -35.97 20.82
C HIS A 605 -26.30 -35.22 20.06
N LYS A 606 -25.59 -35.92 19.17
CA LYS A 606 -24.55 -35.33 18.30
C LYS A 606 -25.12 -34.19 17.44
N ARG A 607 -26.33 -34.36 16.89
CA ARG A 607 -27.02 -33.31 16.12
C ARG A 607 -27.32 -32.06 16.96
N LYS A 608 -27.74 -32.22 18.21
CA LYS A 608 -27.96 -31.09 19.14
C LYS A 608 -26.67 -30.36 19.47
N GLU A 609 -25.58 -31.09 19.71
CA GLU A 609 -24.25 -30.51 19.93
C GLU A 609 -23.76 -29.73 18.70
N LEU A 610 -23.85 -30.33 17.50
CA LEU A 610 -23.47 -29.66 16.25
C LEU A 610 -24.30 -28.39 16.00
N LYS A 611 -25.60 -28.39 16.35
CA LYS A 611 -26.44 -27.18 16.28
C LYS A 611 -25.99 -26.09 17.26
N LYS A 612 -25.56 -26.48 18.47
CA LYS A 612 -24.99 -25.54 19.46
C LYS A 612 -23.69 -24.92 18.93
N ILE A 613 -22.78 -25.76 18.44
CA ILE A 613 -21.51 -25.32 17.81
C ILE A 613 -21.79 -24.39 16.62
N LEU A 614 -22.77 -24.72 15.78
CA LEU A 614 -23.17 -23.85 14.66
C LEU A 614 -23.64 -22.48 15.15
N SER A 615 -24.44 -22.43 16.22
CA SER A 615 -24.90 -21.17 16.82
C SER A 615 -23.73 -20.31 17.31
N ASP A 616 -22.75 -20.93 17.98
CA ASP A 616 -21.56 -20.24 18.49
C ASP A 616 -20.72 -19.69 17.33
N LYS A 617 -20.47 -20.51 16.30
CA LYS A 617 -19.72 -20.11 15.10
C LYS A 617 -20.42 -19.01 14.30
N LEU A 618 -21.76 -19.03 14.22
CA LEU A 618 -22.53 -17.94 13.60
C LEU A 618 -22.42 -16.63 14.39
N THR A 619 -22.34 -16.71 15.71
CA THR A 619 -22.12 -15.56 16.59
C THR A 619 -20.72 -14.98 16.38
N GLU A 620 -19.68 -15.82 16.31
CA GLU A 620 -18.32 -15.42 15.95
C GLU A 620 -18.29 -14.71 14.58
N LEU A 621 -18.97 -15.27 13.56
CA LEU A 621 -19.04 -14.66 12.23
C LEU A 621 -19.70 -13.26 12.27
N ASN A 622 -20.76 -13.10 13.07
CA ASN A 622 -21.43 -11.80 13.23
C ASN A 622 -20.52 -10.78 13.93
N SER A 623 -19.73 -11.22 14.91
CA SER A 623 -18.70 -10.39 15.56
C SER A 623 -17.60 -9.97 14.58
N LEU A 624 -17.15 -10.86 13.68
CA LEU A 624 -16.20 -10.51 12.62
C LEU A 624 -16.78 -9.47 11.64
N TRP A 625 -18.07 -9.58 11.27
CA TRP A 625 -18.74 -8.57 10.46
C TRP A 625 -18.83 -7.21 11.17
N HIS A 626 -19.10 -7.21 12.48
CA HIS A 626 -19.13 -5.98 13.26
C HIS A 626 -17.74 -5.35 13.39
N ASN A 627 -16.69 -6.16 13.58
CA ASN A 627 -15.30 -5.67 13.58
C ASN A 627 -14.93 -5.03 12.23
N LYS A 628 -15.25 -5.70 11.12
CA LYS A 628 -15.08 -5.13 9.77
C LYS A 628 -15.77 -3.77 9.63
N PHE A 629 -16.98 -3.64 10.16
CA PHE A 629 -17.71 -2.37 10.16
C PHE A 629 -17.03 -1.29 11.01
N LYS A 630 -16.54 -1.62 12.21
CA LYS A 630 -15.81 -0.66 13.07
C LYS A 630 -14.57 -0.10 12.39
N ILE A 631 -13.76 -0.96 11.77
CA ILE A 631 -12.56 -0.54 11.04
C ILE A 631 -12.92 0.39 9.87
N LEU A 632 -13.95 0.01 9.09
CA LEU A 632 -14.46 0.85 8.01
C LEU A 632 -14.96 2.21 8.52
N LYS A 633 -15.71 2.23 9.63
CA LYS A 633 -16.27 3.44 10.21
C LYS A 633 -15.16 4.39 10.70
N GLN A 634 -14.14 3.86 11.38
CA GLN A 634 -12.97 4.64 11.83
C GLN A 634 -12.25 5.32 10.66
N GLU A 635 -12.01 4.60 9.57
CA GLU A 635 -11.34 5.19 8.40
C GLU A 635 -12.22 6.21 7.67
N VAL A 636 -13.52 5.95 7.57
CA VAL A 636 -14.48 6.92 7.00
C VAL A 636 -14.56 8.19 7.86
N ASP A 637 -14.62 8.06 9.18
CA ASP A 637 -14.66 9.21 10.08
C ASP A 637 -13.36 10.02 9.97
N ARG A 638 -12.21 9.36 9.82
CA ARG A 638 -10.92 10.03 9.53
C ARG A 638 -10.95 10.81 8.21
N ILE A 639 -11.56 10.25 7.15
CA ILE A 639 -11.70 10.95 5.86
C ILE A 639 -12.62 12.17 5.98
N ASN A 640 -13.71 12.04 6.74
CA ASN A 640 -14.68 13.13 6.95
C ASN A 640 -14.15 14.25 7.85
N GLN A 641 -13.11 14.01 8.67
CA GLN A 641 -12.46 15.04 9.50
C GLN A 641 -11.63 16.05 8.68
N THR A 642 -11.15 15.66 7.49
CA THR A 642 -10.55 16.60 6.55
C THR A 642 -11.65 17.50 5.99
N GLU A 643 -11.49 18.84 6.06
CA GLU A 643 -12.45 19.83 5.52
C GLU A 643 -12.67 19.65 4.01
N ASN A 644 -13.53 18.71 3.65
CA ASN A 644 -13.83 18.30 2.29
C ASN A 644 -15.30 18.57 1.98
N LYS A 645 -15.60 18.83 0.71
CA LYS A 645 -16.99 18.99 0.19
C LYS A 645 -17.76 17.66 0.10
N LEU A 646 -17.19 16.55 0.57
CA LEU A 646 -17.71 15.19 0.38
C LEU A 646 -17.75 14.49 1.74
N ASN A 647 -18.94 14.00 2.11
CA ASN A 647 -19.20 13.27 3.35
C ASN A 647 -19.58 11.83 3.01
N ILE A 648 -18.89 10.85 3.61
CA ILE A 648 -19.14 9.43 3.38
C ILE A 648 -19.86 8.85 4.61
N GLU A 649 -20.96 8.13 4.39
CA GLU A 649 -21.66 7.40 5.43
C GLU A 649 -21.56 5.89 5.19
N VAL A 650 -21.25 5.13 6.24
CA VAL A 650 -21.25 3.66 6.19
C VAL A 650 -22.31 3.13 7.14
N GLN A 651 -23.22 2.30 6.61
CA GLN A 651 -24.30 1.68 7.38
C GLN A 651 -24.06 0.19 7.59
N TYR A 652 -24.21 -0.28 8.84
CA TYR A 652 -24.06 -1.70 9.17
C TYR A 652 -25.17 -2.52 8.51
N LYS A 653 -24.79 -3.47 7.65
CA LYS A 653 -25.72 -4.31 6.86
C LYS A 653 -26.73 -3.51 6.01
N GLY A 654 -26.35 -2.33 5.51
CA GLY A 654 -27.23 -1.42 4.76
C GLY A 654 -27.69 -1.93 3.37
N ARG A 655 -26.98 -2.88 2.75
CA ARG A 655 -27.28 -3.43 1.41
C ARG A 655 -28.44 -4.42 1.38
N LYS A 656 -29.62 -3.97 1.83
CA LYS A 656 -30.87 -4.76 1.83
C LYS A 656 -31.30 -5.17 0.42
N ASP A 657 -30.95 -4.35 -0.58
CA ASP A 657 -31.14 -4.63 -2.00
C ASP A 657 -30.44 -5.92 -2.45
N LYS A 658 -29.13 -6.06 -2.14
CA LYS A 658 -28.35 -7.26 -2.49
C LYS A 658 -28.82 -8.48 -1.70
N PHE A 659 -29.22 -8.29 -0.45
CA PHE A 659 -29.79 -9.35 0.37
C PHE A 659 -31.10 -9.88 -0.21
N LYS A 660 -32.03 -8.98 -0.58
CA LYS A 660 -33.30 -9.34 -1.26
C LYS A 660 -33.03 -10.10 -2.56
N ASN A 661 -32.14 -9.60 -3.41
CA ASN A 661 -31.76 -10.27 -4.65
C ASN A 661 -31.21 -11.68 -4.42
N LYS A 662 -30.36 -11.86 -3.40
CA LYS A 662 -29.82 -13.18 -3.07
C LYS A 662 -30.91 -14.13 -2.57
N LEU A 663 -31.84 -13.65 -1.73
CA LEU A 663 -33.00 -14.44 -1.30
C LEU A 663 -33.87 -14.87 -2.49
N THR A 664 -34.19 -13.93 -3.39
CA THR A 664 -34.95 -14.22 -4.61
C THR A 664 -34.27 -15.28 -5.47
N GLN A 665 -32.94 -15.25 -5.60
CA GLN A 665 -32.19 -16.28 -6.32
C GLN A 665 -32.24 -17.65 -5.63
N VAL A 666 -32.09 -17.69 -4.30
CA VAL A 666 -32.08 -18.94 -3.53
C VAL A 666 -33.44 -19.64 -3.55
N PHE A 667 -34.54 -18.87 -3.49
CA PHE A 667 -35.90 -19.39 -3.52
C PHE A 667 -36.53 -19.39 -4.91
N ARG A 668 -35.72 -19.20 -5.97
CA ARG A 668 -36.24 -19.21 -7.35
C ARG A 668 -36.78 -20.62 -7.65
N GLY A 669 -38.05 -20.69 -8.05
CA GLY A 669 -38.73 -21.95 -8.38
C GLY A 669 -39.48 -22.62 -7.22
N THR A 670 -39.46 -22.06 -6.00
CA THR A 670 -40.19 -22.62 -4.85
C THR A 670 -41.61 -22.06 -4.68
N ASN A 671 -42.09 -21.22 -5.61
CA ASN A 671 -43.35 -20.46 -5.53
C ASN A 671 -43.50 -19.54 -4.30
N ILE A 672 -42.44 -19.34 -3.50
CA ILE A 672 -42.41 -18.37 -2.40
C ILE A 672 -42.33 -16.96 -3.01
N ARG A 673 -43.39 -16.18 -2.86
CA ARG A 673 -43.42 -14.77 -3.27
C ARG A 673 -43.08 -13.89 -2.08
N GLY A 674 -42.19 -12.92 -2.27
CA GLY A 674 -41.96 -11.88 -1.27
C GLY A 674 -43.19 -10.98 -1.17
N THR A 675 -43.57 -10.59 0.04
CA THR A 675 -44.49 -9.46 0.24
C THR A 675 -43.82 -8.18 -0.28
N ALA A 676 -44.61 -7.34 -0.96
CA ALA A 676 -44.15 -6.11 -1.60
C ALA A 676 -43.46 -5.17 -0.60
#